data_AF-A0A133NFG1-F1
#
_entry.id   AF-A0A133NFG1-F1
#
_cell.length_a   1.000
_cell.length_b   1.000
_cell.length_c   1.000
_cell.angle_alpha   90.00
_cell.angle_beta   90.00
_cell.angle_gamma   90.00
#
_symmetry.space_group_name_H-M   'P 1'
#
loop_
_entity.id
_entity.type
_entity.pdbx_description
1 polymer ?
#
loop_
_entity_poly.entity_id
_entity_poly.type
_entity_poly.pdbx_seq_one_letter_code
_entity_poly.pdbx_strand_id
1 'polypeptide(L)'
;MEQYIMLNTLKKIPKKISIPLSIFAVIVFIITVILLNLEKIVEKVSTRFINGRVVVEDIDLSFSKPVIKNITLYDDKNNVLFNSPEVIADISFKNLVKGRIDELDVNSAVVNVARDKDGIINFTKLSKTKSEEKPKNPIDKIVASNVEVNYEDYTFPTKLERKIENINAIVTASKEKLVETADIDIKDKNIELKTLFKDESNDKLASLQAKLKIDKFLLDKDLLKSLANNKKLHFSDVNITSDLFLKTDKTMKNTNIIGNLDIISDFFRYDDVDTDIKNIKLSGKFNGRDGEANLGLNIFGTNKDFSLTYKDEELNSVINFDRVDENILNKIIPIREKKLDLKNINIEDIKTIVHYSDNRGLSIKTTMKPNNSEFKGIELNDFNLYISSKAGKNNLSARILTKIKGITENIALSVENQKTNTDIILALKSPVKDNIIPDINIRGKIENQKDILKANIDSNIVDFNMDYQKDKKLAKIYGNKFTINYDVDKKKLTDGKGKIPFEIYHTGNYLDFTAKDNKIEIKELKLADKSNKNNTFIAKGNANLDNGEFSLNYEGKATSIKRKVKENDLILSFDGKGKIENKKNILTSQGNIENLSLEYIGKIEKINGTYNFKKVGKDIEANLNTKIASIGYDKYKFENFNLVVNYSGNQVKIKDFSNNLISLKADYNVDSQKINSNVSINRLTNKDVYLS
;
A
#
# COMPACT_ATOMS: atom_id res chain seq x y z
N MET A 1 15.13 67.87 -89.19
CA MET A 1 14.44 69.05 -89.76
C MET A 1 13.03 68.55 -90.02
N GLU A 2 12.03 69.13 -89.36
CA GLU A 2 10.66 68.61 -89.11
C GLU A 2 10.61 67.39 -88.15
N GLN A 3 10.18 67.39 -86.88
CA GLN A 3 9.44 68.31 -86.01
C GLN A 3 8.52 69.27 -86.74
N TYR A 4 7.39 68.76 -87.25
CA TYR A 4 6.06 69.33 -87.14
C TYR A 4 5.12 68.41 -87.95
N ILE A 5 3.88 68.23 -87.52
CA ILE A 5 2.83 67.44 -88.23
C ILE A 5 2.90 65.90 -88.01
N MET A 6 2.76 65.47 -86.75
CA MET A 6 1.70 64.51 -86.39
C MET A 6 1.51 64.43 -84.86
N LEU A 7 1.64 65.58 -84.19
CA LEU A 7 1.35 65.74 -82.76
C LEU A 7 0.08 66.57 -82.51
N ASN A 8 -0.86 66.61 -83.46
CA ASN A 8 -1.99 67.57 -83.41
C ASN A 8 -3.39 66.99 -83.69
N THR A 9 -3.62 65.72 -83.35
CA THR A 9 -4.99 65.15 -83.35
C THR A 9 -5.41 64.47 -82.05
N LEU A 10 -4.63 64.61 -80.97
CA LEU A 10 -4.98 64.13 -79.62
C LEU A 10 -5.28 65.25 -78.61
N LYS A 11 -5.71 66.42 -79.09
CA LYS A 11 -6.31 67.47 -78.24
C LYS A 11 -7.75 67.73 -78.66
N LYS A 12 -8.66 66.88 -78.18
CA LYS A 12 -10.02 67.22 -77.69
C LYS A 12 -10.79 65.94 -77.32
N ILE A 13 -10.28 65.20 -76.33
CA ILE A 13 -11.20 64.44 -75.46
C ILE A 13 -11.66 65.45 -74.40
N PRO A 14 -12.97 65.71 -74.24
CA PRO A 14 -13.46 66.66 -73.24
C PRO A 14 -12.98 66.24 -71.84
N LYS A 15 -12.57 67.19 -70.99
CA LYS A 15 -12.08 66.94 -69.61
C LYS A 15 -13.03 66.07 -68.76
N LYS A 16 -14.32 66.01 -69.11
CA LYS A 16 -15.34 65.14 -68.48
C LYS A 16 -15.21 63.65 -68.82
N ILE A 17 -14.47 63.26 -69.87
CA ILE A 17 -14.26 61.86 -70.29
C ILE A 17 -12.82 61.40 -70.01
N SER A 18 -11.82 62.30 -70.05
CA SER A 18 -10.40 61.97 -69.81
C SER A 18 -10.10 61.60 -68.35
N ILE A 19 -10.79 62.19 -67.37
CA ILE A 19 -10.59 61.88 -65.94
C ILE A 19 -11.19 60.51 -65.58
N PRO A 20 -12.44 60.16 -65.96
CA PRO A 20 -12.95 58.79 -65.78
C PRO A 20 -12.13 57.74 -66.51
N LEU A 21 -11.64 58.01 -67.73
CA LEU A 21 -10.86 57.04 -68.51
C LEU A 21 -9.45 56.82 -67.96
N SER A 22 -8.81 57.85 -67.41
CA SER A 22 -7.50 57.73 -66.73
C SER A 22 -7.64 57.11 -65.34
N ILE A 23 -8.71 57.40 -64.60
CA ILE A 23 -9.07 56.67 -63.39
C ILE A 23 -9.38 55.20 -63.72
N PHE A 24 -10.13 54.93 -64.79
CA PHE A 24 -10.41 53.56 -65.24
C PHE A 24 -9.13 52.84 -65.69
N ALA A 25 -8.23 53.50 -66.43
CA ALA A 25 -6.95 52.92 -66.83
C ALA A 25 -6.01 52.70 -65.63
N VAL A 26 -6.00 53.59 -64.64
CA VAL A 26 -5.24 53.43 -63.39
C VAL A 26 -5.85 52.34 -62.53
N ILE A 27 -7.19 52.25 -62.43
CA ILE A 27 -7.88 51.17 -61.72
C ILE A 27 -7.64 49.84 -62.43
N VAL A 28 -7.76 49.77 -63.75
CA VAL A 28 -7.46 48.57 -64.55
C VAL A 28 -5.98 48.21 -64.43
N PHE A 29 -5.07 49.18 -64.44
CA PHE A 29 -3.63 48.93 -64.25
C PHE A 29 -3.33 48.44 -62.82
N ILE A 30 -3.92 49.06 -61.79
CA ILE A 30 -3.80 48.62 -60.38
C ILE A 30 -4.40 47.22 -60.22
N ILE A 31 -5.59 46.97 -60.75
CA ILE A 31 -6.24 45.65 -60.74
C ILE A 31 -5.37 44.64 -61.49
N THR A 32 -4.82 44.98 -62.65
CA THR A 32 -3.96 44.09 -63.44
C THR A 32 -2.64 43.82 -62.72
N VAL A 33 -2.02 44.82 -62.10
CA VAL A 33 -0.79 44.64 -61.30
C VAL A 33 -1.06 43.83 -60.04
N ILE A 34 -2.23 44.01 -59.40
CA ILE A 34 -2.68 43.19 -58.27
C ILE A 34 -2.91 41.75 -58.72
N LEU A 35 -3.66 41.54 -59.81
CA LEU A 35 -3.94 40.22 -60.41
C LEU A 35 -2.66 39.49 -60.85
N LEU A 36 -1.67 40.21 -61.38
CA LEU A 36 -0.38 39.66 -61.81
C LEU A 36 0.61 39.36 -60.67
N ASN A 37 0.30 39.76 -59.42
CA ASN A 37 1.16 39.56 -58.26
C ASN A 37 0.38 39.06 -57.02
N LEU A 38 -0.75 38.38 -57.23
CA LEU A 38 -1.63 37.93 -56.15
C LEU A 38 -0.87 37.08 -55.13
N GLU A 39 0.03 36.22 -55.58
CA GLU A 39 0.82 35.30 -54.76
C GLU A 39 1.72 36.09 -53.79
N LYS A 40 2.47 37.07 -54.32
CA LYS A 40 3.33 37.96 -53.52
C LYS A 40 2.52 38.87 -52.60
N ILE A 41 1.31 39.26 -53.00
CA ILE A 41 0.40 40.05 -52.17
C ILE A 41 -0.09 39.22 -50.99
N VAL A 42 -0.52 37.97 -51.21
CA VAL A 42 -0.97 37.05 -50.15
C VAL A 42 0.15 36.81 -49.12
N GLU A 43 1.37 36.59 -49.57
CA GLU A 43 2.53 36.43 -48.67
C GLU A 43 2.77 37.70 -47.82
N LYS A 44 2.78 38.88 -48.46
CA LYS A 44 3.02 40.16 -47.76
C LYS A 44 1.86 40.57 -46.84
N VAL A 45 0.63 40.19 -47.19
CA VAL A 45 -0.57 40.49 -46.39
C VAL A 45 -0.67 39.55 -45.20
N SER A 46 -0.43 38.24 -45.38
CA SER A 46 -0.51 37.24 -44.29
C SER A 46 0.43 37.58 -43.12
N THR A 47 1.66 38.01 -43.40
CA THR A 47 2.63 38.45 -42.37
C THR A 47 2.17 39.66 -41.56
N ARG A 48 1.15 40.40 -41.98
CA ARG A 48 0.55 41.48 -41.17
C ARG A 48 -0.48 40.97 -40.17
N PHE A 49 -1.16 39.87 -40.47
CA PHE A 49 -2.28 39.35 -39.68
C PHE A 49 -1.91 38.16 -38.78
N ILE A 50 -0.94 37.34 -39.17
CA ILE A 50 -0.49 36.18 -38.40
C ILE A 50 1.01 36.26 -38.06
N ASN A 51 1.42 35.59 -36.97
CA ASN A 51 2.81 35.41 -36.60
C ASN A 51 3.43 34.25 -37.41
N GLY A 52 3.52 34.46 -38.72
CA GLY A 52 3.92 33.48 -39.73
C GLY A 52 3.77 34.08 -41.13
N ARG A 53 3.84 33.24 -42.16
CA ARG A 53 3.57 33.64 -43.55
C ARG A 53 2.84 32.53 -44.31
N VAL A 54 2.03 32.93 -45.29
CA VAL A 54 1.38 32.03 -46.24
C VAL A 54 2.02 32.23 -47.60
N VAL A 55 2.54 31.15 -48.19
CA VAL A 55 3.11 31.13 -49.55
C VAL A 55 2.16 30.33 -50.43
N VAL A 56 1.95 30.81 -51.65
CA VAL A 56 1.09 30.18 -52.66
C VAL A 56 1.84 30.21 -53.99
N GLU A 57 1.74 29.16 -54.79
CA GLU A 57 2.39 29.13 -56.11
C GLU A 57 1.52 29.71 -57.23
N ASP A 58 0.21 29.41 -57.22
CA ASP A 58 -0.72 29.81 -58.27
C ASP A 58 -2.13 30.02 -57.67
N ILE A 59 -2.82 31.07 -58.12
CA ILE A 59 -4.19 31.41 -57.72
C ILE A 59 -5.03 31.57 -58.97
N ASP A 60 -5.91 30.61 -59.23
CA ASP A 60 -6.94 30.73 -60.26
C ASP A 60 -8.18 31.43 -59.67
N LEU A 61 -8.37 32.70 -60.05
CA LEU A 61 -9.50 33.49 -59.63
C LEU A 61 -10.71 33.27 -60.54
N SER A 62 -11.49 32.23 -60.25
CA SER A 62 -12.85 32.12 -60.75
C SER A 62 -13.84 32.84 -59.81
N PHE A 63 -14.87 33.47 -60.37
CA PHE A 63 -15.77 34.36 -59.62
C PHE A 63 -16.57 33.68 -58.49
N SER A 64 -16.71 32.35 -58.57
CA SER A 64 -17.49 31.55 -57.62
C SER A 64 -16.74 30.37 -57.00
N LYS A 65 -15.58 30.00 -57.55
CA LYS A 65 -14.84 28.79 -57.16
C LYS A 65 -13.32 28.98 -57.33
N PRO A 66 -12.70 29.98 -56.67
CA PRO A 66 -11.26 30.17 -56.79
C PRO A 66 -10.48 28.93 -56.31
N VAL A 67 -9.38 28.65 -57.00
CA VAL A 67 -8.50 27.50 -56.73
C VAL A 67 -7.11 28.02 -56.37
N ILE A 68 -6.59 27.57 -55.24
CA ILE A 68 -5.26 27.91 -54.74
C ILE A 68 -4.39 26.67 -54.85
N LYS A 69 -3.30 26.73 -55.63
CA LYS A 69 -2.37 25.59 -55.76
C LYS A 69 -1.13 25.77 -54.88
N ASN A 70 -0.70 24.68 -54.28
CA ASN A 70 0.50 24.56 -53.46
C ASN A 70 0.59 25.65 -52.37
N ILE A 71 -0.47 25.76 -51.56
CA ILE A 71 -0.48 26.66 -50.41
C ILE A 71 0.33 26.07 -49.26
N THR A 72 1.22 26.88 -48.69
CA THR A 72 2.03 26.50 -47.52
C THR A 72 1.96 27.59 -46.45
N LEU A 73 1.60 27.21 -45.23
CA LEU A 73 1.62 28.05 -44.04
C LEU A 73 2.89 27.75 -43.24
N TYR A 74 3.63 28.81 -42.93
CA TYR A 74 4.82 28.78 -42.11
C TYR A 74 4.60 29.49 -40.78
N ASP A 75 5.27 29.02 -39.72
CA ASP A 75 5.40 29.77 -38.48
C ASP A 75 6.42 30.94 -38.61
N ASP A 76 6.65 31.65 -37.50
CA ASP A 76 7.62 32.75 -37.40
C ASP A 76 9.09 32.32 -37.53
N LYS A 77 9.37 31.01 -37.46
CA LYS A 77 10.69 30.39 -37.62
C LYS A 77 10.86 29.72 -38.99
N ASN A 78 9.91 29.89 -39.90
CA ASN A 78 9.86 29.23 -41.22
C ASN A 78 9.74 27.70 -41.17
N ASN A 79 9.21 27.12 -40.10
CA ASN A 79 8.78 25.73 -40.12
C ASN A 79 7.42 25.61 -40.81
N VAL A 80 7.23 24.58 -41.63
CA VAL A 80 5.96 24.29 -42.29
C VAL A 80 4.95 23.79 -41.26
N LEU A 81 3.82 24.49 -41.12
CA LEU A 81 2.70 24.08 -40.27
C LEU A 81 1.61 23.35 -41.07
N PHE A 82 1.35 23.82 -42.28
CA PHE A 82 0.33 23.27 -43.17
C PHE A 82 0.79 23.41 -44.61
N ASN A 83 0.57 22.38 -45.41
CA ASN A 83 0.77 22.39 -46.85
C ASN A 83 -0.43 21.71 -47.51
N SER A 84 -0.98 22.26 -48.59
CA SER A 84 -1.95 21.58 -49.43
C SER A 84 -1.63 21.78 -50.91
N PRO A 85 -1.66 20.72 -51.73
CA PRO A 85 -1.44 20.83 -53.18
C PRO A 85 -2.54 21.66 -53.86
N GLU A 86 -3.76 21.60 -53.34
CA GLU A 86 -4.90 22.34 -53.86
C GLU A 86 -5.87 22.68 -52.72
N VAL A 87 -6.42 23.90 -52.77
CA VAL A 87 -7.54 24.33 -51.93
C VAL A 87 -8.55 25.04 -52.82
N ILE A 88 -9.80 24.60 -52.76
CA ILE A 88 -10.89 25.17 -53.54
C ILE A 88 -11.83 25.88 -52.58
N ALA A 89 -12.19 27.13 -52.88
CA ALA A 89 -13.17 27.87 -52.09
C ALA A 89 -14.44 28.09 -52.89
N ASP A 90 -15.57 27.53 -52.47
CA ASP A 90 -16.87 27.85 -53.05
C ASP A 90 -17.43 29.13 -52.41
N ILE A 91 -17.77 30.11 -53.25
CA ILE A 91 -18.24 31.43 -52.82
C ILE A 91 -19.46 31.84 -53.64
N SER A 92 -20.60 31.89 -52.97
CA SER A 92 -21.86 32.42 -53.47
C SER A 92 -21.89 33.94 -53.36
N PHE A 93 -22.59 34.62 -54.27
CA PHE A 93 -22.72 36.07 -54.24
C PHE A 93 -23.30 36.59 -52.90
N LYS A 94 -24.19 35.81 -52.27
CA LYS A 94 -24.80 36.13 -50.97
C LYS A 94 -23.76 36.15 -49.84
N ASN A 95 -22.81 35.22 -49.83
CA ASN A 95 -21.75 35.15 -48.82
C ASN A 95 -20.55 36.04 -49.16
N LEU A 96 -20.25 36.25 -50.45
CA LEU A 96 -19.26 37.22 -50.92
C LEU A 96 -19.54 38.65 -50.41
N VAL A 97 -20.79 39.13 -50.51
CA VAL A 97 -21.20 40.47 -50.00
C VAL A 97 -21.07 40.58 -48.47
N LYS A 98 -21.07 39.44 -47.77
CA LYS A 98 -20.89 39.37 -46.31
C LYS A 98 -19.44 39.09 -45.88
N GLY A 99 -18.51 38.98 -46.84
CA GLY A 99 -17.12 38.61 -46.59
C GLY A 99 -16.96 37.20 -46.02
N ARG A 100 -17.82 36.26 -46.44
CA ARG A 100 -17.80 34.85 -46.01
C ARG A 100 -17.54 33.90 -47.19
N ILE A 101 -17.06 32.72 -46.87
CA ILE A 101 -16.83 31.60 -47.79
C ILE A 101 -17.83 30.49 -47.46
N ASP A 102 -18.53 29.96 -48.46
CA ASP A 102 -19.53 28.90 -48.26
C ASP A 102 -18.85 27.58 -47.89
N GLU A 103 -17.85 27.17 -48.66
CA GLU A 103 -17.15 25.90 -48.45
C GLU A 103 -15.67 26.02 -48.82
N LEU A 104 -14.79 25.44 -48.00
CA LEU A 104 -13.39 25.22 -48.33
C LEU A 104 -13.13 23.72 -48.46
N ASP A 105 -12.81 23.29 -49.68
CA ASP A 105 -12.34 21.94 -49.96
C ASP A 105 -10.82 21.90 -49.89
N VAL A 106 -10.28 21.06 -49.02
CA VAL A 106 -8.86 20.84 -48.81
C VAL A 106 -8.56 19.37 -49.03
N ASN A 107 -7.75 19.02 -50.03
CA ASN A 107 -7.44 17.63 -50.34
C ASN A 107 -5.94 17.35 -50.21
N SER A 108 -5.60 16.22 -49.59
CA SER A 108 -4.21 15.72 -49.49
C SER A 108 -3.27 16.70 -48.77
N ALA A 109 -3.79 17.43 -47.79
CA ALA A 109 -2.99 18.36 -46.99
C ALA A 109 -2.09 17.63 -45.98
N VAL A 110 -0.92 18.19 -45.74
CA VAL A 110 0.02 17.77 -44.70
C VAL A 110 0.03 18.81 -43.59
N VAL A 111 -0.27 18.40 -42.36
CA VAL A 111 -0.39 19.27 -41.19
C VAL A 111 0.63 18.86 -40.14
N ASN A 112 1.53 19.76 -39.76
CA ASN A 112 2.53 19.52 -38.73
C ASN A 112 2.10 20.19 -37.43
N VAL A 113 1.67 19.39 -36.46
CA VAL A 113 1.21 19.83 -35.15
C VAL A 113 2.29 19.51 -34.12
N ALA A 114 2.82 20.54 -33.45
CA ALA A 114 3.82 20.35 -32.41
C ALA A 114 3.35 21.02 -31.11
N ARG A 115 3.36 20.27 -30.01
CA ARG A 115 3.11 20.78 -28.65
C ARG A 115 4.45 20.93 -27.93
N ASP A 116 4.80 22.16 -27.55
CA ASP A 116 6.07 22.43 -26.87
C ASP A 116 6.09 21.94 -25.41
N LYS A 117 7.21 22.17 -24.72
CA LYS A 117 7.41 21.79 -23.30
C LYS A 117 6.43 22.48 -22.34
N ASP A 118 5.90 23.64 -22.72
CA ASP A 118 4.92 24.39 -21.93
C ASP A 118 3.48 23.94 -22.24
N GLY A 119 3.31 22.94 -23.10
CA GLY A 119 2.02 22.40 -23.51
C GLY A 119 1.31 23.23 -24.58
N ILE A 120 1.99 24.20 -25.20
CA ILE A 120 1.42 25.12 -26.18
C ILE A 120 1.57 24.53 -27.59
N ILE A 121 0.46 24.45 -28.32
CA ILE A 121 0.43 23.96 -29.71
C ILE A 121 0.95 25.05 -30.65
N ASN A 122 1.80 24.69 -31.61
CA ASN A 122 2.37 25.60 -32.60
C ASN A 122 1.34 26.49 -33.33
N PHE A 123 0.17 25.96 -33.71
CA PHE A 123 -0.91 26.74 -34.33
C PHE A 123 -1.46 27.89 -33.45
N THR A 124 -1.47 27.75 -32.12
CA THR A 124 -1.99 28.81 -31.23
C THR A 124 -1.06 30.02 -31.18
N LYS A 125 0.20 29.86 -31.59
CA LYS A 125 1.22 30.93 -31.61
C LYS A 125 1.11 31.84 -32.85
N LEU A 126 0.26 31.49 -33.82
CA LEU A 126 0.04 32.28 -35.03
C LEU A 126 -0.77 33.56 -34.78
N SER A 127 -1.51 33.65 -33.68
CA SER A 127 -2.34 34.83 -33.40
C SER A 127 -1.49 36.02 -32.94
N LYS A 128 -1.53 37.14 -33.68
CA LYS A 128 -0.81 38.39 -33.35
C LYS A 128 -1.55 39.33 -32.40
N THR A 129 -2.87 39.17 -32.22
CA THR A 129 -3.70 40.14 -31.47
C THR A 129 -4.66 39.47 -30.49
N LYS A 130 -4.72 40.02 -29.28
CA LYS A 130 -5.88 39.90 -28.39
C LYS A 130 -6.91 40.94 -28.86
N SER A 131 -7.75 40.61 -29.84
CA SER A 131 -8.86 41.48 -30.22
C SER A 131 -9.91 41.50 -29.10
N GLU A 132 -10.44 42.66 -28.75
CA GLU A 132 -11.60 42.80 -27.84
C GLU A 132 -12.92 42.42 -28.54
N GLU A 133 -12.96 42.36 -29.87
CA GLU A 133 -14.15 41.95 -30.62
C GLU A 133 -14.35 40.42 -30.58
N LYS A 134 -15.62 39.98 -30.43
CA LYS A 134 -15.99 38.57 -30.54
C LYS A 134 -15.50 37.99 -31.88
N PRO A 135 -14.71 36.91 -31.89
CA PRO A 135 -14.21 36.30 -33.11
C PRO A 135 -15.39 35.85 -33.98
N LYS A 136 -15.36 36.21 -35.27
CA LYS A 136 -16.34 35.77 -36.27
C LYS A 136 -15.66 34.78 -37.21
N ASN A 137 -16.27 33.61 -37.44
CA ASN A 137 -15.74 32.66 -38.42
C ASN A 137 -16.12 33.13 -39.84
N PRO A 138 -15.15 33.38 -40.75
CA PRO A 138 -15.43 33.76 -42.13
C PRO A 138 -15.83 32.58 -43.02
N ILE A 139 -15.74 31.34 -42.54
CA ILE A 139 -16.00 30.13 -43.34
C ILE A 139 -17.24 29.42 -42.78
N ASP A 140 -18.17 29.01 -43.64
CA ASP A 140 -19.38 28.26 -43.27
C ASP A 140 -19.11 26.75 -43.17
N LYS A 141 -18.31 26.19 -44.09
CA LYS A 141 -17.99 24.76 -44.13
C LYS A 141 -16.55 24.51 -44.57
N ILE A 142 -15.90 23.51 -43.99
CA ILE A 142 -14.60 22.99 -44.40
C ILE A 142 -14.78 21.50 -44.66
N VAL A 143 -14.37 21.03 -45.84
CA VAL A 143 -14.26 19.61 -46.17
C VAL A 143 -12.79 19.31 -46.39
N ALA A 144 -12.23 18.48 -45.52
CA ALA A 144 -10.87 18.01 -45.60
C ALA A 144 -10.87 16.54 -46.00
N SER A 145 -10.14 16.17 -47.05
CA SER A 145 -10.06 14.78 -47.54
C SER A 145 -8.61 14.33 -47.62
N ASN A 146 -8.35 13.07 -47.25
CA ASN A 146 -7.02 12.43 -47.29
C ASN A 146 -5.91 13.24 -46.58
N VAL A 147 -6.23 13.87 -45.45
CA VAL A 147 -5.26 14.68 -44.70
C VAL A 147 -4.25 13.78 -43.97
N GLU A 148 -2.99 14.21 -44.00
CA GLU A 148 -1.89 13.67 -43.20
C GLU A 148 -1.59 14.64 -42.04
N VAL A 149 -1.50 14.11 -40.83
CA VAL A 149 -1.09 14.87 -39.64
C VAL A 149 0.19 14.26 -39.07
N ASN A 150 1.24 15.09 -38.97
CA ASN A 150 2.46 14.79 -38.23
C ASN A 150 2.37 15.47 -36.86
N TYR A 151 2.17 14.69 -35.81
CA TYR A 151 2.03 15.15 -34.43
C TYR A 151 3.32 14.92 -33.64
N GLU A 152 3.78 15.97 -32.96
CA GLU A 152 4.91 15.94 -32.05
C GLU A 152 4.50 16.50 -30.68
N ASP A 153 4.88 15.82 -29.59
CA ASP A 153 4.63 16.29 -28.23
C ASP A 153 5.91 16.26 -27.39
N TYR A 154 6.35 17.45 -26.99
CA TYR A 154 7.56 17.68 -26.20
C TYR A 154 7.27 17.77 -24.69
N THR A 155 6.01 17.60 -24.26
CA THR A 155 5.66 17.56 -22.83
C THR A 155 6.09 16.27 -22.14
N PHE A 156 6.33 15.20 -22.92
CA PHE A 156 6.79 13.91 -22.40
C PHE A 156 8.33 13.87 -22.22
N PRO A 157 8.86 13.09 -21.25
CA PRO A 157 10.30 12.92 -21.06
C PRO A 157 11.03 12.41 -22.31
N THR A 158 10.35 11.59 -23.11
CA THR A 158 10.75 11.20 -24.45
C THR A 158 9.72 11.78 -25.41
N LYS A 159 10.16 12.59 -26.37
CA LYS A 159 9.28 13.22 -27.37
C LYS A 159 8.38 12.16 -28.01
N LEU A 160 7.09 12.43 -28.03
CA LEU A 160 6.11 11.61 -28.75
C LEU A 160 6.04 12.07 -30.20
N GLU A 161 6.16 11.15 -31.14
CA GLU A 161 6.03 11.39 -32.57
C GLU A 161 4.98 10.44 -33.16
N ARG A 162 4.01 10.98 -33.91
CA ARG A 162 2.96 10.19 -34.55
C ARG A 162 2.64 10.76 -35.93
N LYS A 163 2.60 9.87 -36.91
CA LYS A 163 2.06 10.15 -38.24
C LYS A 163 0.67 9.51 -38.34
N ILE A 164 -0.33 10.28 -38.76
CA ILE A 164 -1.70 9.80 -38.96
C ILE A 164 -2.12 10.18 -40.38
N GLU A 165 -2.52 9.20 -41.17
CA GLU A 165 -2.91 9.38 -42.58
C GLU A 165 -4.42 9.16 -42.77
N ASN A 166 -4.93 9.47 -43.97
CA ASN A 166 -6.32 9.22 -44.38
C ASN A 166 -7.38 9.83 -43.44
N ILE A 167 -7.13 11.05 -42.97
CA ILE A 167 -8.10 11.81 -42.17
C ILE A 167 -9.06 12.52 -43.12
N ASN A 168 -10.35 12.25 -42.97
CA ASN A 168 -11.42 12.97 -43.62
C ASN A 168 -12.21 13.74 -42.57
N ALA A 169 -12.54 15.00 -42.81
CA ALA A 169 -13.28 15.82 -41.87
C ALA A 169 -14.26 16.76 -42.58
N ILE A 170 -15.44 16.94 -42.00
CA ILE A 170 -16.41 17.95 -42.38
C ILE A 170 -16.68 18.80 -41.14
N VAL A 171 -16.30 20.06 -41.19
CA VAL A 171 -16.51 21.02 -40.10
C VAL A 171 -17.44 22.11 -40.59
N THR A 172 -18.57 22.32 -39.92
CA THR A 172 -19.47 23.44 -40.20
C THR A 172 -19.36 24.49 -39.11
N ALA A 173 -19.56 25.74 -39.48
CA ALA A 173 -19.51 26.88 -38.60
C ALA A 173 -20.56 27.92 -39.01
N SER A 174 -20.82 28.88 -38.12
CA SER A 174 -21.72 29.99 -38.39
C SER A 174 -21.11 31.32 -37.98
N LYS A 175 -21.89 32.39 -38.12
CA LYS A 175 -21.44 33.72 -37.68
C LYS A 175 -21.24 33.77 -36.17
N GLU A 176 -22.08 33.06 -35.40
CA GLU A 176 -22.03 33.07 -33.94
C GLU A 176 -21.14 31.95 -33.36
N LYS A 177 -20.95 30.83 -34.07
CA LYS A 177 -20.22 29.65 -33.57
C LYS A 177 -19.01 29.33 -34.45
N LEU A 178 -17.84 29.22 -33.81
CA LEU A 178 -16.60 28.82 -34.50
C LEU A 178 -16.66 27.40 -35.07
N VAL A 179 -17.34 26.49 -34.37
CA VAL A 179 -17.63 25.12 -34.82
C VAL A 179 -19.05 24.78 -34.35
N GLU A 180 -19.93 24.46 -35.30
CA GLU A 180 -21.29 23.97 -35.03
C GLU A 180 -21.35 22.45 -35.07
N THR A 181 -20.76 21.86 -36.12
CA THR A 181 -20.59 20.42 -36.23
C THR A 181 -19.18 20.10 -36.70
N ALA A 182 -18.66 18.97 -36.25
CA ALA A 182 -17.43 18.41 -36.79
C ALA A 182 -17.58 16.89 -36.88
N ASP A 183 -17.55 16.36 -38.09
CA ASP A 183 -17.52 14.93 -38.38
C ASP A 183 -16.13 14.59 -38.88
N ILE A 184 -15.43 13.67 -38.20
CA ILE A 184 -14.05 13.28 -38.52
C ILE A 184 -13.99 11.76 -38.61
N ASP A 185 -13.51 11.25 -39.74
CA ASP A 185 -13.30 9.84 -40.05
C ASP A 185 -11.81 9.61 -40.34
N ILE A 186 -11.16 8.76 -39.54
CA ILE A 186 -9.74 8.40 -39.70
C ILE A 186 -9.68 6.94 -40.09
N LYS A 187 -9.02 6.64 -41.21
CA LYS A 187 -8.81 5.28 -41.75
C LYS A 187 -7.34 5.01 -41.98
N ASP A 188 -6.57 5.04 -40.91
CA ASP A 188 -5.16 4.70 -40.90
C ASP A 188 -4.95 3.23 -40.50
N LYS A 189 -3.78 2.67 -40.80
CA LYS A 189 -3.41 1.27 -40.50
C LYS A 189 -3.59 0.92 -39.02
N ASN A 190 -3.26 1.84 -38.12
CA ASN A 190 -3.29 1.61 -36.67
C ASN A 190 -4.48 2.28 -35.97
N ILE A 191 -5.22 3.13 -36.68
CA ILE A 191 -6.30 3.95 -36.14
C ILE A 191 -7.48 3.92 -37.12
N GLU A 192 -8.58 3.34 -36.68
CA GLU A 192 -9.89 3.43 -37.32
C GLU A 192 -10.88 4.03 -36.31
N LEU A 193 -11.17 5.32 -36.47
CA LEU A 193 -12.06 6.04 -35.57
C LEU A 193 -12.94 7.03 -36.33
N LYS A 194 -14.15 7.24 -35.79
CA LYS A 194 -15.10 8.25 -36.19
C LYS A 194 -15.51 9.07 -34.99
N THR A 195 -15.44 10.39 -35.11
CA THR A 195 -15.95 11.29 -34.09
C THR A 195 -16.91 12.29 -34.69
N LEU A 196 -18.02 12.54 -34.00
CA LEU A 196 -19.00 13.54 -34.36
C LEU A 196 -19.17 14.49 -33.18
N PHE A 197 -18.95 15.77 -33.39
CA PHE A 197 -19.25 16.83 -32.44
C PHE A 197 -20.42 17.67 -32.95
N LYS A 198 -21.30 18.11 -32.05
CA LYS A 198 -22.39 19.03 -32.34
C LYS A 198 -22.64 20.00 -31.18
N ASP A 199 -22.64 21.30 -31.48
CA ASP A 199 -23.05 22.36 -30.55
C ASP A 199 -24.49 22.80 -30.83
N GLU A 200 -25.44 22.27 -30.07
CA GLU A 200 -26.86 22.64 -30.16
C GLU A 200 -27.23 23.86 -29.31
N SER A 201 -26.26 24.59 -28.74
CA SER A 201 -26.55 25.66 -27.80
C SER A 201 -27.11 26.93 -28.44
N ASN A 202 -28.26 27.39 -27.95
CA ASN A 202 -28.79 28.74 -28.20
C ASN A 202 -28.79 29.51 -26.87
N ASP A 203 -27.75 30.34 -26.69
CA ASP A 203 -27.44 31.30 -25.61
C ASP A 203 -27.69 30.99 -24.11
N LYS A 204 -28.53 30.02 -23.69
CA LYS A 204 -28.81 29.79 -22.24
C LYS A 204 -29.03 28.34 -21.76
N LEU A 205 -29.45 27.38 -22.60
CA LEU A 205 -29.70 25.98 -22.20
C LEU A 205 -28.96 24.96 -23.09
N ALA A 206 -27.65 25.17 -23.21
CA ALA A 206 -26.76 24.43 -24.11
C ALA A 206 -26.69 22.93 -23.83
N SER A 207 -26.83 22.08 -24.87
CA SER A 207 -26.30 20.71 -24.86
C SER A 207 -25.25 20.51 -25.96
N LEU A 208 -24.01 20.28 -25.57
CA LEU A 208 -22.95 19.78 -26.43
C LEU A 208 -23.14 18.26 -26.58
N GLN A 209 -23.02 17.77 -27.80
CA GLN A 209 -23.05 16.34 -28.09
C GLN A 209 -21.75 15.91 -28.74
N ALA A 210 -21.24 14.75 -28.32
CA ALA A 210 -20.10 14.10 -28.94
C ALA A 210 -20.39 12.60 -29.11
N LYS A 211 -20.08 12.05 -30.27
CA LYS A 211 -20.03 10.61 -30.49
C LYS A 211 -18.60 10.22 -30.80
N LEU A 212 -18.09 9.19 -30.14
CA LEU A 212 -16.78 8.61 -30.37
C LEU A 212 -16.93 7.12 -30.66
N LYS A 213 -16.72 6.74 -31.92
CA LYS A 213 -16.67 5.35 -32.36
C LYS A 213 -15.24 5.01 -32.71
N ILE A 214 -14.64 4.08 -31.99
CA ILE A 214 -13.30 3.56 -32.23
C ILE A 214 -13.47 2.09 -32.61
N ASP A 215 -13.27 1.78 -33.89
CA ASP A 215 -13.28 0.40 -34.38
C ASP A 215 -11.90 -0.25 -34.14
N LYS A 216 -10.83 0.55 -34.18
CA LYS A 216 -9.47 0.13 -33.84
C LYS A 216 -8.62 1.32 -33.39
N PHE A 217 -7.89 1.19 -32.29
CA PHE A 217 -6.87 2.16 -31.92
C PHE A 217 -5.72 1.43 -31.22
N LEU A 218 -4.63 1.21 -31.96
CA LEU A 218 -3.46 0.49 -31.47
C LEU A 218 -2.48 1.47 -30.82
N LEU A 219 -2.34 1.38 -29.51
CA LEU A 219 -1.28 2.02 -28.74
C LEU A 219 -0.08 1.07 -28.69
N ASP A 220 1.05 1.50 -29.26
CA ASP A 220 2.28 0.70 -29.14
C ASP A 220 2.87 0.76 -27.72
N LYS A 221 3.61 -0.30 -27.38
CA LYS A 221 4.29 -0.46 -26.11
C LYS A 221 5.30 0.65 -25.75
N ASP A 222 5.92 1.30 -26.74
CA ASP A 222 6.95 2.30 -26.50
C ASP A 222 6.32 3.61 -26.01
N LEU A 223 5.15 3.96 -26.57
CA LEU A 223 4.29 5.03 -26.05
C LEU A 223 3.78 4.71 -24.65
N LEU A 224 3.28 3.49 -24.41
CA LEU A 224 2.81 3.12 -23.07
C LEU A 224 3.94 3.20 -22.03
N LYS A 225 5.15 2.82 -22.41
CA LYS A 225 6.35 2.93 -21.57
C LYS A 225 6.72 4.38 -21.27
N SER A 226 6.60 5.30 -22.23
CA SER A 226 6.86 6.73 -22.01
C SER A 226 5.80 7.36 -21.10
N LEU A 227 4.54 6.93 -21.20
CA LEU A 227 3.43 7.38 -20.35
C LEU A 227 3.55 6.89 -18.90
N ALA A 228 3.85 5.60 -18.70
CA ALA A 228 3.92 5.00 -17.37
C ALA A 228 5.11 5.50 -16.54
N ASN A 229 6.15 6.01 -17.20
CA ASN A 229 7.39 6.51 -16.60
C ASN A 229 7.97 5.56 -15.52
N ASN A 230 7.85 4.24 -15.73
CA ASN A 230 8.32 3.23 -14.80
C ASN A 230 9.18 2.20 -15.54
N LYS A 231 10.46 2.16 -15.20
CA LYS A 231 11.44 1.28 -15.85
C LYS A 231 11.18 -0.21 -15.61
N LYS A 232 10.46 -0.55 -14.54
CA LYS A 232 10.11 -1.93 -14.17
C LYS A 232 8.87 -2.47 -14.87
N LEU A 233 8.13 -1.62 -15.58
CA LEU A 233 6.91 -2.02 -16.30
C LEU A 233 7.21 -2.25 -17.78
N HIS A 234 6.75 -3.39 -18.26
CA HIS A 234 6.82 -3.78 -19.66
C HIS A 234 5.40 -4.05 -20.16
N PHE A 235 5.07 -3.47 -21.32
CA PHE A 235 3.75 -3.54 -21.93
C PHE A 235 3.81 -4.31 -23.24
N SER A 236 2.74 -5.04 -23.56
CA SER A 236 2.39 -5.33 -24.94
C SER A 236 1.73 -4.12 -25.58
N ASP A 237 1.47 -4.18 -26.88
CA ASP A 237 0.58 -3.22 -27.52
C ASP A 237 -0.84 -3.35 -26.92
N VAL A 238 -1.59 -2.26 -26.97
CA VAL A 238 -2.95 -2.16 -26.42
C VAL A 238 -3.89 -1.72 -27.52
N ASN A 239 -4.97 -2.46 -27.70
CA ASN A 239 -6.05 -2.06 -28.59
C ASN A 239 -7.21 -1.46 -27.79
N ILE A 240 -7.72 -0.32 -28.25
CA ILE A 240 -8.91 0.32 -27.68
C ILE A 240 -10.02 0.26 -28.72
N THR A 241 -11.22 -0.13 -28.28
CA THR A 241 -12.45 -0.05 -29.08
C THR A 241 -13.55 0.60 -28.27
N SER A 242 -14.41 1.37 -28.92
CA SER A 242 -15.40 2.16 -28.20
C SER A 242 -16.57 2.55 -29.09
N ASP A 243 -17.76 2.66 -28.51
CA ASP A 243 -18.89 3.36 -29.11
C ASP A 243 -19.55 4.15 -27.98
N LEU A 244 -19.16 5.41 -27.84
CA LEU A 244 -19.60 6.30 -26.77
C LEU A 244 -20.37 7.47 -27.36
N PHE A 245 -21.47 7.80 -26.70
CA PHE A 245 -22.23 9.02 -26.91
C PHE A 245 -22.21 9.83 -25.62
N LEU A 246 -21.76 11.08 -25.71
CA LEU A 246 -21.65 12.02 -24.62
C LEU A 246 -22.60 13.19 -24.89
N LYS A 247 -23.41 13.54 -23.90
CA LYS A 247 -24.24 14.75 -23.91
C LYS A 247 -23.99 15.54 -22.64
N THR A 248 -23.63 16.80 -22.76
CA THR A 248 -23.29 17.63 -21.60
C THR A 248 -23.74 19.08 -21.77
N ASP A 249 -23.89 19.80 -20.66
CA ASP A 249 -24.11 21.23 -20.69
C ASP A 249 -22.78 22.02 -20.73
N LYS A 250 -22.86 23.34 -20.93
CA LYS A 250 -21.65 24.21 -20.93
C LYS A 250 -20.88 24.20 -19.60
N THR A 251 -21.49 23.75 -18.51
CA THR A 251 -20.86 23.68 -17.19
C THR A 251 -20.25 22.31 -16.87
N MET A 252 -20.45 21.33 -17.75
CA MET A 252 -20.15 19.90 -17.58
C MET A 252 -20.82 19.20 -16.40
N LYS A 253 -21.62 19.90 -15.59
CA LYS A 253 -22.27 19.35 -14.39
C LYS A 253 -23.33 18.30 -14.71
N ASN A 254 -23.96 18.41 -15.88
CA ASN A 254 -25.00 17.48 -16.32
C ASN A 254 -24.52 16.61 -17.49
N THR A 255 -23.32 16.03 -17.36
CA THR A 255 -22.77 15.10 -18.35
C THR A 255 -23.45 13.74 -18.25
N ASN A 256 -23.95 13.24 -19.38
CA ASN A 256 -24.48 11.89 -19.56
C ASN A 256 -23.61 11.17 -20.59
N ILE A 257 -23.17 9.96 -20.28
CA ILE A 257 -22.36 9.10 -21.16
C ILE A 257 -23.12 7.79 -21.37
N ILE A 258 -23.28 7.38 -22.62
CA ILE A 258 -23.96 6.14 -23.00
C ILE A 258 -23.05 5.37 -23.94
N GLY A 259 -22.90 4.06 -23.71
CA GLY A 259 -22.19 3.17 -24.62
C GLY A 259 -21.10 2.37 -23.94
N ASN A 260 -20.13 1.89 -24.73
CA ASN A 260 -19.11 0.95 -24.26
C ASN A 260 -17.68 1.40 -24.59
N LEU A 261 -16.74 0.94 -23.76
CA LEU A 261 -15.30 1.09 -23.94
C LEU A 261 -14.64 -0.25 -23.63
N ASP A 262 -13.87 -0.80 -24.55
CA ASP A 262 -13.07 -2.00 -24.34
C ASP A 262 -11.59 -1.66 -24.57
N ILE A 263 -10.74 -2.14 -23.67
CA ILE A 263 -9.28 -2.04 -23.74
C ILE A 263 -8.72 -3.45 -23.62
N ILE A 264 -7.97 -3.89 -24.61
CA ILE A 264 -7.44 -5.24 -24.72
C ILE A 264 -5.92 -5.17 -24.82
N SER A 265 -5.24 -5.98 -23.99
CA SER A 265 -3.78 -6.08 -23.96
C SER A 265 -3.39 -7.55 -23.78
N ASP A 266 -2.40 -8.00 -24.56
CA ASP A 266 -1.93 -9.39 -24.51
C ASP A 266 -1.24 -9.70 -23.19
N PHE A 267 -0.33 -8.82 -22.76
CA PHE A 267 0.34 -8.96 -21.47
C PHE A 267 0.90 -7.66 -20.93
N PHE A 268 1.09 -7.64 -19.61
CA PHE A 268 2.01 -6.73 -18.93
C PHE A 268 2.93 -7.54 -18.01
N ARG A 269 4.16 -7.04 -17.82
CA ARG A 269 5.16 -7.61 -16.90
C ARG A 269 5.66 -6.53 -15.96
N TYR A 270 5.86 -6.91 -14.71
CA TYR A 270 6.51 -6.10 -13.71
C TYR A 270 7.77 -6.82 -13.25
N ASP A 271 8.92 -6.16 -13.27
CA ASP A 271 10.22 -6.79 -12.97
C ASP A 271 10.27 -7.49 -11.62
N ASP A 272 9.51 -7.03 -10.62
CA ASP A 272 9.50 -7.65 -9.28
C ASP A 272 8.58 -8.90 -9.20
N VAL A 273 8.01 -9.34 -10.33
CA VAL A 273 7.11 -10.50 -10.42
C VAL A 273 7.56 -11.43 -11.56
N ASP A 274 7.90 -12.67 -11.22
CA ASP A 274 8.40 -13.72 -12.13
C ASP A 274 7.31 -14.34 -13.04
N THR A 275 6.23 -13.62 -13.28
CA THR A 275 5.17 -14.02 -14.20
C THR A 275 4.62 -12.82 -14.94
N ASP A 276 4.29 -13.04 -16.20
CA ASP A 276 3.47 -12.08 -16.94
C ASP A 276 2.03 -12.14 -16.43
N ILE A 277 1.35 -11.01 -16.54
CA ILE A 277 -0.09 -10.91 -16.41
C ILE A 277 -0.63 -10.83 -17.83
N LYS A 278 -1.52 -11.75 -18.19
CA LYS A 278 -1.91 -11.99 -19.58
C LYS A 278 -3.41 -11.81 -19.78
N ASN A 279 -3.84 -11.78 -21.04
CA ASN A 279 -5.26 -11.76 -21.43
C ASN A 279 -6.03 -10.64 -20.72
N ILE A 280 -5.46 -9.43 -20.70
CA ILE A 280 -6.07 -8.30 -20.00
C ILE A 280 -7.18 -7.75 -20.87
N LYS A 281 -8.38 -7.71 -20.31
CA LYS A 281 -9.56 -7.08 -20.92
C LYS A 281 -10.25 -6.20 -19.90
N LEU A 282 -10.20 -4.89 -20.11
CA LEU A 282 -11.02 -3.94 -19.39
C LEU A 282 -12.21 -3.58 -20.26
N SER A 283 -13.41 -3.78 -19.76
CA SER A 283 -14.67 -3.43 -20.42
C SER A 283 -15.46 -2.46 -19.55
N GLY A 284 -15.94 -1.39 -20.12
CA GLY A 284 -16.73 -0.35 -19.48
C GLY A 284 -18.07 -0.19 -20.18
N LYS A 285 -19.15 -0.13 -19.41
CA LYS A 285 -20.51 0.10 -19.89
C LYS A 285 -21.10 1.29 -19.16
N PHE A 286 -21.52 2.29 -19.90
CA PHE A 286 -22.04 3.56 -19.36
C PHE A 286 -23.50 3.74 -19.76
N ASN A 287 -24.31 4.21 -18.81
CA ASN A 287 -25.73 4.47 -19.02
C ASN A 287 -26.16 5.75 -18.28
N GLY A 288 -25.95 6.90 -18.91
CA GLY A 288 -26.24 8.21 -18.33
C GLY A 288 -25.17 8.61 -17.33
N ARG A 289 -25.51 8.66 -16.05
CA ARG A 289 -24.56 8.96 -14.95
C ARG A 289 -24.03 7.70 -14.27
N ASP A 290 -24.64 6.56 -14.53
CA ASP A 290 -24.22 5.28 -13.98
C ASP A 290 -23.20 4.60 -14.92
N GLY A 291 -22.37 3.73 -14.36
CA GLY A 291 -21.41 2.96 -15.12
C GLY A 291 -20.92 1.72 -14.40
N GLU A 292 -20.49 0.75 -15.20
CA GLU A 292 -19.86 -0.48 -14.72
C GLU A 292 -18.55 -0.68 -15.48
N ALA A 293 -17.50 -1.09 -14.79
CA ALA A 293 -16.23 -1.48 -15.36
C ALA A 293 -15.84 -2.87 -14.86
N ASN A 294 -15.51 -3.77 -15.79
CA ASN A 294 -15.08 -5.13 -15.53
C ASN A 294 -13.69 -5.34 -16.11
N LEU A 295 -12.74 -5.74 -15.25
CA LEU A 295 -11.37 -6.08 -15.61
C LEU A 295 -11.18 -7.59 -15.47
N GLY A 296 -11.04 -8.27 -16.60
CA GLY A 296 -10.58 -9.66 -16.66
C GLY A 296 -9.08 -9.73 -16.93
N LEU A 297 -8.34 -10.56 -16.21
CA LEU A 297 -6.92 -10.81 -16.45
C LEU A 297 -6.50 -12.19 -15.96
N ASN A 298 -5.42 -12.74 -16.54
CA ASN A 298 -4.77 -13.95 -16.04
C ASN A 298 -3.53 -13.57 -15.22
N ILE A 299 -3.58 -13.81 -13.92
CA ILE A 299 -2.47 -13.60 -13.00
C ILE A 299 -2.13 -14.91 -12.28
N PHE A 300 -0.83 -15.20 -12.19
CA PHE A 300 -0.28 -16.43 -11.61
C PHE A 300 -0.81 -17.75 -12.23
N GLY A 301 -1.33 -17.72 -13.46
CA GLY A 301 -1.92 -18.87 -14.15
C GLY A 301 -3.42 -19.05 -13.92
N THR A 302 -4.07 -18.11 -13.24
CA THR A 302 -5.52 -18.14 -12.97
C THR A 302 -6.19 -16.91 -13.56
N ASN A 303 -7.36 -17.09 -14.18
CA ASN A 303 -8.19 -15.97 -14.61
C ASN A 303 -8.85 -15.35 -13.38
N LYS A 304 -8.83 -14.02 -13.31
CA LYS A 304 -9.42 -13.21 -12.26
C LYS A 304 -10.25 -12.10 -12.91
N ASP A 305 -11.42 -11.86 -12.33
CA ASP A 305 -12.34 -10.82 -12.76
C ASP A 305 -12.58 -9.85 -11.61
N PHE A 306 -12.49 -8.56 -11.91
CA PHE A 306 -12.72 -7.47 -10.96
C PHE A 306 -13.81 -6.56 -11.50
N SER A 307 -14.85 -6.34 -10.71
CA SER A 307 -15.96 -5.46 -11.08
C SER A 307 -15.96 -4.18 -10.24
N LEU A 308 -16.25 -3.07 -10.90
CA LEU A 308 -16.46 -1.75 -10.31
C LEU A 308 -17.78 -1.20 -10.82
N THR A 309 -18.66 -0.78 -9.93
CA THR A 309 -19.96 -0.21 -10.27
C THR A 309 -20.08 1.16 -9.65
N TYR A 310 -20.44 2.16 -10.45
CA TYR A 310 -20.86 3.47 -9.99
C TYR A 310 -22.35 3.63 -10.32
N LYS A 311 -23.19 3.72 -9.28
CA LYS A 311 -24.63 3.81 -9.43
C LYS A 311 -25.22 4.57 -8.26
N ASP A 312 -26.23 5.40 -8.52
CA ASP A 312 -26.93 6.18 -7.47
C ASP A 312 -25.95 7.02 -6.61
N GLU A 313 -24.92 7.60 -7.25
CA GLU A 313 -23.83 8.36 -6.61
C GLU A 313 -22.92 7.57 -5.65
N GLU A 314 -23.00 6.22 -5.68
CA GLU A 314 -22.15 5.33 -4.90
C GLU A 314 -21.23 4.50 -5.79
N LEU A 315 -19.95 4.44 -5.41
CA LEU A 315 -18.94 3.56 -6.03
C LEU A 315 -18.79 2.30 -5.19
N ASN A 316 -18.94 1.14 -5.82
CA ASN A 316 -18.86 -0.17 -5.18
C ASN A 316 -17.93 -1.08 -5.96
N SER A 317 -17.04 -1.80 -5.26
CA SER A 317 -16.21 -2.84 -5.85
C SER A 317 -16.05 -4.01 -4.90
N VAL A 318 -16.09 -5.21 -5.46
CA VAL A 318 -15.78 -6.45 -4.75
C VAL A 318 -14.64 -7.12 -5.48
N ILE A 319 -13.54 -7.31 -4.77
CA ILE A 319 -12.32 -7.92 -5.26
C ILE A 319 -12.16 -9.25 -4.52
N ASN A 320 -12.23 -10.35 -5.25
CA ASN A 320 -11.95 -11.68 -4.72
C ASN A 320 -10.62 -12.16 -5.28
N PHE A 321 -9.77 -12.68 -4.40
CA PHE A 321 -8.53 -13.31 -4.79
C PHE A 321 -8.47 -14.68 -4.15
N ASP A 322 -8.76 -15.68 -4.97
CA ASP A 322 -8.77 -17.08 -4.55
C ASP A 322 -7.33 -17.61 -4.63
N ARG A 323 -6.90 -18.23 -3.54
CA ARG A 323 -5.64 -18.93 -3.32
C ARG A 323 -4.38 -18.04 -3.31
N VAL A 324 -3.74 -17.96 -2.14
CA VAL A 324 -2.36 -17.48 -1.98
C VAL A 324 -1.56 -18.55 -1.25
N ASP A 325 -0.56 -19.12 -1.92
CA ASP A 325 0.31 -20.16 -1.39
C ASP A 325 1.79 -19.82 -1.59
N GLU A 326 2.68 -20.69 -1.10
CA GLU A 326 4.13 -20.56 -1.28
C GLU A 326 4.53 -20.33 -2.75
N ASN A 327 3.89 -21.04 -3.69
CA ASN A 327 4.25 -20.94 -5.12
C ASN A 327 3.93 -19.56 -5.68
N ILE A 328 2.79 -18.98 -5.32
CA ILE A 328 2.41 -17.62 -5.72
C ILE A 328 3.34 -16.60 -5.05
N LEU A 329 3.58 -16.72 -3.75
CA LEU A 329 4.42 -15.79 -3.00
C LEU A 329 5.88 -15.81 -3.49
N ASN A 330 6.41 -16.97 -3.89
CA ASN A 330 7.75 -17.11 -4.44
C ASN A 330 7.91 -16.55 -5.87
N LYS A 331 6.80 -16.23 -6.56
CA LYS A 331 6.84 -15.47 -7.82
C LYS A 331 7.06 -13.97 -7.59
N ILE A 332 6.94 -13.47 -6.37
CA ILE A 332 7.22 -12.07 -6.02
C ILE A 332 8.67 -11.97 -5.57
N ILE A 333 9.53 -11.35 -6.38
CA ILE A 333 11.00 -11.32 -6.18
C ILE A 333 11.37 -10.80 -4.78
N PRO A 334 10.84 -9.66 -4.30
CA PRO A 334 11.17 -9.16 -2.97
C PRO A 334 10.80 -10.12 -1.82
N ILE A 335 9.78 -10.96 -1.99
CA ILE A 335 9.39 -11.96 -0.98
C ILE A 335 10.38 -13.13 -1.01
N ARG A 336 10.67 -13.65 -2.21
CA ARG A 336 11.60 -14.75 -2.41
C ARG A 336 13.01 -14.42 -1.89
N GLU A 337 13.50 -13.22 -2.13
CA GLU A 337 14.83 -12.76 -1.67
C GLU A 337 14.98 -12.77 -0.14
N LYS A 338 13.87 -12.66 0.61
CA LYS A 338 13.88 -12.74 2.07
C LYS A 338 14.06 -14.17 2.59
N LYS A 339 14.01 -15.20 1.72
CA LYS A 339 14.19 -16.62 2.07
C LYS A 339 13.31 -17.05 3.26
N LEU A 340 12.06 -16.62 3.23
CA LEU A 340 11.07 -16.97 4.26
C LEU A 340 10.62 -18.42 4.07
N ASP A 341 10.40 -19.15 5.17
CA ASP A 341 9.77 -20.47 5.12
C ASP A 341 8.25 -20.29 5.01
N LEU A 342 7.73 -20.49 3.79
CA LEU A 342 6.33 -20.23 3.43
C LEU A 342 5.54 -21.51 3.12
N LYS A 343 6.14 -22.69 3.32
CA LYS A 343 5.59 -24.00 2.92
C LYS A 343 4.18 -24.28 3.43
N ASN A 344 3.85 -23.73 4.60
CA ASN A 344 2.56 -23.95 5.24
C ASN A 344 1.60 -22.77 5.06
N ILE A 345 1.88 -21.82 4.16
CA ILE A 345 0.94 -20.76 3.80
C ILE A 345 -0.01 -21.26 2.73
N ASN A 346 -1.30 -21.21 3.02
CA ASN A 346 -2.38 -21.57 2.11
C ASN A 346 -3.65 -20.77 2.44
N ILE A 347 -3.78 -19.57 1.90
CA ILE A 347 -4.95 -18.72 2.10
C ILE A 347 -5.94 -19.04 0.98
N GLU A 348 -7.13 -19.55 1.32
CA GLU A 348 -8.14 -19.95 0.33
C GLU A 348 -8.81 -18.74 -0.33
N ASP A 349 -9.30 -17.81 0.49
CA ASP A 349 -10.12 -16.70 0.00
C ASP A 349 -9.64 -15.38 0.61
N ILE A 350 -9.34 -14.40 -0.24
CA ILE A 350 -9.18 -13.00 0.16
C ILE A 350 -10.29 -12.20 -0.50
N LYS A 351 -11.15 -11.60 0.31
CA LYS A 351 -12.25 -10.75 -0.15
C LYS A 351 -12.03 -9.33 0.31
N THR A 352 -11.98 -8.39 -0.64
CA THR A 352 -11.92 -6.96 -0.37
C THR A 352 -13.14 -6.27 -0.94
N ILE A 353 -13.85 -5.53 -0.11
CA ILE A 353 -15.00 -4.72 -0.50
C ILE A 353 -14.60 -3.25 -0.37
N VAL A 354 -14.73 -2.51 -1.45
CA VAL A 354 -14.50 -1.06 -1.49
C VAL A 354 -15.83 -0.37 -1.74
N HIS A 355 -16.15 0.60 -0.91
CA HIS A 355 -17.33 1.45 -1.05
C HIS A 355 -16.91 2.91 -0.91
N TYR A 356 -17.40 3.78 -1.80
CA TYR A 356 -17.28 5.22 -1.66
C TYR A 356 -18.61 5.91 -1.97
N SER A 357 -18.98 6.88 -1.13
CA SER A 357 -19.99 7.89 -1.48
C SER A 357 -19.69 9.20 -0.76
N ASP A 358 -20.15 10.33 -1.27
CA ASP A 358 -19.91 11.63 -0.62
C ASP A 358 -20.52 11.67 0.81
N ASN A 359 -21.63 10.95 1.01
CA ASN A 359 -22.29 10.82 2.31
C ASN A 359 -21.52 9.94 3.30
N ARG A 360 -20.90 8.84 2.86
CA ARG A 360 -20.23 7.86 3.76
C ARG A 360 -18.71 7.98 3.80
N GLY A 361 -18.10 8.64 2.81
CA GLY A 361 -16.66 8.61 2.56
C GLY A 361 -16.21 7.26 1.98
N LEU A 362 -14.90 7.02 2.01
CA LEU A 362 -14.29 5.75 1.58
C LEU A 362 -14.38 4.72 2.70
N SER A 363 -14.74 3.48 2.35
CA SER A 363 -14.71 2.31 3.23
C SER A 363 -14.07 1.14 2.48
N ILE A 364 -13.12 0.46 3.13
CA ILE A 364 -12.45 -0.73 2.62
C ILE A 364 -12.54 -1.81 3.68
N LYS A 365 -13.11 -2.95 3.35
CA LYS A 365 -13.17 -4.13 4.23
C LYS A 365 -12.46 -5.29 3.55
N THR A 366 -11.40 -5.81 4.17
CA THR A 366 -10.69 -7.00 3.71
C THR A 366 -10.84 -8.13 4.73
N THR A 367 -11.23 -9.31 4.27
CA THR A 367 -11.33 -10.53 5.07
C THR A 367 -10.53 -11.64 4.40
N MET A 368 -9.87 -12.49 5.19
CA MET A 368 -9.10 -13.62 4.67
C MET A 368 -9.54 -14.94 5.32
N LYS A 369 -9.61 -16.01 4.52
CA LYS A 369 -9.82 -17.38 4.99
C LYS A 369 -8.49 -18.16 4.91
N PRO A 370 -7.77 -18.29 6.03
CA PRO A 370 -6.38 -18.72 6.02
C PRO A 370 -6.16 -20.24 5.93
N ASN A 371 -7.19 -21.09 5.95
CA ASN A 371 -7.10 -22.56 5.81
C ASN A 371 -5.86 -23.23 6.45
N ASN A 372 -5.72 -23.09 7.77
CA ASN A 372 -4.61 -23.61 8.57
C ASN A 372 -3.21 -23.09 8.15
N SER A 373 -3.15 -21.89 7.57
CA SER A 373 -1.90 -21.24 7.20
C SER A 373 -1.01 -21.07 8.43
N GLU A 374 0.20 -21.62 8.39
CA GLU A 374 1.15 -21.57 9.49
C GLU A 374 2.43 -20.84 9.05
N PHE A 375 2.90 -19.91 9.90
CA PHE A 375 4.21 -19.31 9.77
C PHE A 375 4.98 -19.45 11.09
N LYS A 376 6.11 -20.17 11.06
CA LYS A 376 6.99 -20.38 12.23
C LYS A 376 6.25 -20.86 13.49
N GLY A 377 5.35 -21.84 13.37
CA GLY A 377 4.59 -22.37 14.51
C GLY A 377 3.37 -21.55 14.91
N ILE A 378 3.03 -20.48 14.19
CA ILE A 378 1.83 -19.66 14.42
C ILE A 378 0.85 -19.89 13.27
N GLU A 379 -0.29 -20.45 13.60
CA GLU A 379 -1.43 -20.68 12.71
C GLU A 379 -2.33 -19.44 12.69
N LEU A 380 -2.65 -18.94 11.50
CA LEU A 380 -3.61 -17.85 11.31
C LEU A 380 -5.01 -18.45 11.19
N ASN A 381 -5.94 -18.01 12.05
CA ASN A 381 -7.32 -18.50 12.06
C ASN A 381 -8.28 -17.52 11.38
N ASP A 382 -8.12 -16.22 11.60
CA ASP A 382 -8.98 -15.19 11.05
C ASP A 382 -8.22 -13.87 10.91
N PHE A 383 -8.54 -13.13 9.86
CA PHE A 383 -8.02 -11.79 9.60
C PHE A 383 -9.13 -10.91 9.04
N ASN A 384 -9.39 -9.80 9.73
CA ASN A 384 -10.30 -8.76 9.30
C ASN A 384 -9.61 -7.40 9.37
N LEU A 385 -9.70 -6.66 8.27
CA LEU A 385 -9.19 -5.29 8.15
C LEU A 385 -10.34 -4.40 7.70
N TYR A 386 -10.54 -3.30 8.40
CA TYR A 386 -11.50 -2.27 8.08
C TYR A 386 -10.81 -0.91 8.06
N ILE A 387 -10.91 -0.21 6.93
CA ILE A 387 -10.37 1.12 6.75
C ILE A 387 -11.55 2.01 6.38
N SER A 388 -11.63 3.20 6.98
CA SER A 388 -12.56 4.23 6.53
C SER A 388 -11.91 5.59 6.53
N SER A 389 -12.30 6.44 5.58
CA SER A 389 -11.84 7.81 5.47
C SER A 389 -12.98 8.75 5.09
N LYS A 390 -13.22 9.78 5.91
CA LYS A 390 -14.22 10.83 5.63
C LYS A 390 -13.71 12.17 6.15
N ALA A 391 -13.67 13.19 5.28
CA ALA A 391 -13.28 14.56 5.64
C ALA A 391 -11.97 14.65 6.46
N GLY A 392 -10.94 13.88 6.06
CA GLY A 392 -9.64 13.84 6.74
C GLY A 392 -9.62 13.08 8.08
N LYS A 393 -10.73 12.45 8.49
CA LYS A 393 -10.77 11.48 9.58
C LYS A 393 -10.56 10.09 9.02
N ASN A 394 -9.46 9.45 9.41
CA ASN A 394 -9.11 8.09 9.00
C ASN A 394 -9.26 7.17 10.20
N ASN A 395 -9.99 6.06 10.01
CA ASN A 395 -10.09 4.99 10.99
C ASN A 395 -9.55 3.70 10.37
N LEU A 396 -8.69 3.01 11.11
CA LEU A 396 -8.15 1.70 10.75
C LEU A 396 -8.48 0.76 11.90
N SER A 397 -9.22 -0.31 11.63
CA SER A 397 -9.47 -1.40 12.58
C SER A 397 -8.96 -2.69 11.98
N ALA A 398 -8.03 -3.35 12.66
CA ALA A 398 -7.52 -4.65 12.28
C ALA A 398 -7.73 -5.64 13.42
N ARG A 399 -8.28 -6.81 13.09
CA ARG A 399 -8.44 -7.94 14.01
C ARG A 399 -7.73 -9.15 13.42
N ILE A 400 -6.80 -9.71 14.19
CA ILE A 400 -6.04 -10.90 13.83
C ILE A 400 -6.27 -11.94 14.93
N LEU A 401 -6.68 -13.14 14.53
CA LEU A 401 -6.81 -14.30 15.41
C LEU A 401 -5.80 -15.35 15.00
N THR A 402 -4.91 -15.72 15.92
CA THR A 402 -3.92 -16.77 15.68
C THR A 402 -3.91 -17.81 16.79
N LYS A 403 -3.32 -18.97 16.48
CA LYS A 403 -3.10 -20.10 17.38
C LYS A 403 -1.64 -20.53 17.31
N ILE A 404 -1.05 -20.97 18.41
CA ILE A 404 0.31 -21.52 18.42
C ILE A 404 0.24 -23.04 18.26
N LYS A 405 1.01 -23.60 17.32
CA LYS A 405 1.05 -25.05 17.09
C LYS A 405 1.46 -25.80 18.34
N GLY A 406 0.69 -26.84 18.68
CA GLY A 406 0.92 -27.65 19.88
C GLY A 406 0.38 -27.02 21.17
N ILE A 407 -0.22 -25.83 21.09
CA ILE A 407 -0.84 -25.18 22.23
C ILE A 407 -2.25 -24.71 21.88
N THR A 408 -3.21 -24.89 22.80
CA THR A 408 -4.62 -24.55 22.57
C THR A 408 -4.90 -23.04 22.68
N GLU A 409 -3.83 -22.26 22.87
CA GLU A 409 -3.67 -20.80 22.86
C GLU A 409 -4.41 -20.04 21.75
N ASN A 410 -5.36 -19.16 22.06
CA ASN A 410 -5.83 -18.16 21.12
C ASN A 410 -5.20 -16.79 21.45
N ILE A 411 -4.55 -16.18 20.45
CA ILE A 411 -4.09 -14.80 20.51
C ILE A 411 -5.05 -13.96 19.69
N ALA A 412 -5.68 -12.99 20.33
CA ALA A 412 -6.48 -11.97 19.69
C ALA A 412 -5.75 -10.63 19.77
N LEU A 413 -5.41 -10.06 18.62
CA LEU A 413 -4.91 -8.70 18.51
C LEU A 413 -5.96 -7.86 17.80
N SER A 414 -6.38 -6.77 18.44
CA SER A 414 -7.21 -5.73 17.84
C SER A 414 -6.46 -4.41 17.92
N VAL A 415 -6.35 -3.73 16.78
CA VAL A 415 -5.75 -2.41 16.70
C VAL A 415 -6.76 -1.48 16.06
N GLU A 416 -7.08 -0.39 16.76
CA GLU A 416 -7.90 0.69 16.23
C GLU A 416 -7.06 1.97 16.20
N ASN A 417 -6.87 2.57 15.03
CA ASN A 417 -6.19 3.85 14.90
C ASN A 417 -7.18 4.92 14.45
N GLN A 418 -7.19 6.04 15.17
CA GLN A 418 -7.92 7.26 14.82
C GLN A 418 -6.92 8.44 14.81
N LYS A 419 -6.53 8.89 13.61
CA LYS A 419 -5.54 9.96 13.39
C LYS A 419 -4.18 9.66 14.06
N THR A 420 -3.81 10.44 15.09
CA THR A 420 -2.55 10.29 15.85
C THR A 420 -2.67 9.31 17.01
N ASN A 421 -3.89 8.87 17.33
CA ASN A 421 -4.15 8.01 18.47
C ASN A 421 -4.38 6.58 17.98
N THR A 422 -3.75 5.62 18.64
CA THR A 422 -3.92 4.19 18.38
C THR A 422 -4.29 3.48 19.65
N ASP A 423 -5.47 2.89 19.68
CA ASP A 423 -5.89 1.96 20.71
C ASP A 423 -5.49 0.54 20.28
N ILE A 424 -4.84 -0.17 21.19
CA ILE A 424 -4.35 -1.53 21.00
C ILE A 424 -4.97 -2.37 22.09
N ILE A 425 -5.60 -3.48 21.70
CA ILE A 425 -6.09 -4.49 22.62
C ILE A 425 -5.44 -5.80 22.22
N LEU A 426 -4.61 -6.34 23.12
CA LEU A 426 -4.00 -7.64 22.97
C LEU A 426 -4.52 -8.54 24.09
N ALA A 427 -5.12 -9.67 23.72
CA ALA A 427 -5.59 -10.68 24.64
C ALA A 427 -5.01 -12.04 24.25
N LEU A 428 -4.24 -12.63 25.16
CA LEU A 428 -3.87 -14.04 25.18
C LEU A 428 -4.72 -14.69 26.27
N LYS A 429 -5.60 -15.62 25.87
CA LYS A 429 -6.43 -16.35 26.82
C LYS A 429 -6.27 -17.84 26.59
N SER A 430 -5.92 -18.56 27.65
CA SER A 430 -5.93 -20.02 27.58
C SER A 430 -7.36 -20.55 27.67
N PRO A 431 -7.82 -21.40 26.73
CA PRO A 431 -9.07 -22.13 26.90
C PRO A 431 -8.92 -23.32 27.86
N VAL A 432 -7.69 -23.70 28.23
CA VAL A 432 -7.42 -24.78 29.17
C VAL A 432 -7.51 -24.23 30.59
N LYS A 433 -8.52 -24.69 31.33
CA LYS A 433 -8.63 -24.45 32.77
C LYS A 433 -7.39 -25.02 33.46
N ASP A 434 -6.72 -24.21 34.29
CA ASP A 434 -5.49 -24.58 35.04
C ASP A 434 -4.17 -24.62 34.21
N ASN A 435 -4.09 -23.87 33.10
CA ASN A 435 -2.88 -23.80 32.27
C ASN A 435 -1.67 -23.19 33.02
N ILE A 436 -0.46 -23.58 32.56
CA ILE A 436 0.81 -23.04 33.08
C ILE A 436 1.04 -21.62 32.57
N ILE A 437 0.53 -21.22 31.39
CA ILE A 437 0.72 -19.86 30.88
C ILE A 437 -0.36 -18.93 31.46
N PRO A 438 0.00 -17.79 32.10
CA PRO A 438 -0.98 -16.85 32.61
C PRO A 438 -1.71 -16.15 31.46
N ASP A 439 -3.01 -15.88 31.64
CA ASP A 439 -3.75 -15.01 30.72
C ASP A 439 -3.07 -13.64 30.66
N ILE A 440 -2.92 -13.08 29.46
CA ILE A 440 -2.35 -11.75 29.24
C ILE A 440 -3.42 -10.88 28.61
N ASN A 441 -3.81 -9.83 29.30
CA ASN A 441 -4.68 -8.80 28.78
C ASN A 441 -3.91 -7.48 28.82
N ILE A 442 -3.77 -6.85 27.67
CA ILE A 442 -3.11 -5.57 27.50
C ILE A 442 -4.05 -4.65 26.74
N ARG A 443 -4.27 -3.47 27.27
CA ARG A 443 -4.89 -2.34 26.58
C ARG A 443 -3.85 -1.24 26.53
N GLY A 444 -3.54 -0.77 25.34
CA GLY A 444 -2.58 0.29 25.12
C GLY A 444 -3.22 1.43 24.37
N LYS A 445 -2.95 2.67 24.79
CA LYS A 445 -3.24 3.87 24.02
C LYS A 445 -1.94 4.53 23.64
N ILE A 446 -1.69 4.65 22.33
CA ILE A 446 -0.49 5.26 21.77
C ILE A 446 -0.85 6.58 21.11
N GLU A 447 -0.16 7.64 21.49
CA GLU A 447 -0.22 8.95 20.83
C GLU A 447 1.07 9.16 20.04
N ASN A 448 0.97 9.16 18.72
CA ASN A 448 2.10 9.32 17.81
C ASN A 448 2.14 10.74 17.24
N GLN A 449 2.96 11.60 17.85
CA GLN A 449 3.21 12.97 17.38
C GLN A 449 4.49 13.01 16.54
N LYS A 450 4.79 14.15 15.89
CA LYS A 450 5.94 14.27 14.98
C LYS A 450 7.25 13.80 15.63
N ASP A 451 7.57 14.32 16.81
CA ASP A 451 8.88 14.15 17.45
C ASP A 451 8.86 13.19 18.66
N ILE A 452 7.67 12.90 19.20
CA ILE A 452 7.46 12.06 20.39
C ILE A 452 6.38 11.01 20.15
N LEU A 453 6.59 9.82 20.70
CA LEU A 453 5.56 8.79 20.83
C LEU A 453 5.28 8.56 22.31
N LYS A 454 4.03 8.73 22.72
CA LYS A 454 3.59 8.42 24.09
C LYS A 454 2.75 7.16 24.07
N ALA A 455 2.90 6.31 25.06
CA ALA A 455 2.05 5.13 25.25
C ALA A 455 1.59 5.06 26.70
N ASN A 456 0.33 4.72 26.90
CA ASN A 456 -0.25 4.32 28.18
C ASN A 456 -0.68 2.87 28.04
N ILE A 457 -0.14 1.99 28.87
CA ILE A 457 -0.33 0.54 28.81
C ILE A 457 -0.95 0.09 30.13
N ASP A 458 -2.19 -0.36 30.06
CA ASP A 458 -2.91 -1.04 31.13
C ASP A 458 -2.86 -2.55 30.89
N SER A 459 -2.42 -3.31 31.88
CA SER A 459 -2.31 -4.76 31.77
C SER A 459 -2.66 -5.46 33.08
N ASN A 460 -3.14 -6.69 32.99
CA ASN A 460 -3.26 -7.55 34.17
C ASN A 460 -1.91 -8.02 34.74
N ILE A 461 -0.77 -7.68 34.11
CA ILE A 461 0.58 -8.03 34.58
C ILE A 461 1.29 -6.79 35.15
N VAL A 462 1.54 -5.77 34.33
CA VAL A 462 2.19 -4.50 34.73
C VAL A 462 1.58 -3.33 33.96
N ASP A 463 1.13 -2.32 34.69
CA ASP A 463 0.72 -1.03 34.12
C ASP A 463 1.93 -0.09 34.00
N PHE A 464 2.07 0.56 32.84
CA PHE A 464 3.14 1.54 32.63
C PHE A 464 2.81 2.55 31.54
N ASN A 465 3.50 3.68 31.57
CA ASN A 465 3.55 4.66 30.51
C ASN A 465 4.93 4.66 29.85
N MET A 466 4.99 5.15 28.62
CA MET A 466 6.23 5.32 27.88
C MET A 466 6.22 6.65 27.14
N ASP A 467 7.33 7.39 27.23
CA ASP A 467 7.62 8.54 26.37
C ASP A 467 8.87 8.22 25.53
N TYR A 468 8.74 8.15 24.22
CA TYR A 468 9.83 7.89 23.28
C TYR A 468 10.15 9.14 22.45
N GLN A 469 11.33 9.70 22.66
CA GLN A 469 11.86 10.82 21.87
C GLN A 469 12.53 10.29 20.60
N LYS A 470 11.93 10.51 19.43
CA LYS A 470 12.34 9.85 18.18
C LYS A 470 13.74 10.26 17.71
N ASP A 471 14.03 11.56 17.72
CA ASP A 471 15.33 12.09 17.25
C ASP A 471 16.49 11.64 18.12
N LYS A 472 16.27 11.60 19.44
CA LYS A 472 17.28 11.16 20.40
C LYS A 472 17.32 9.64 20.58
N LYS A 473 16.31 8.93 20.06
CA LYS A 473 16.11 7.49 20.26
C LYS A 473 16.13 7.07 21.74
N LEU A 474 15.58 7.93 22.63
CA LEU A 474 15.52 7.69 24.07
C LEU A 474 14.09 7.36 24.48
N ALA A 475 13.91 6.22 25.14
CA ALA A 475 12.65 5.78 25.71
C ALA A 475 12.69 5.93 27.24
N LYS A 476 11.70 6.63 27.80
CA LYS A 476 11.44 6.68 29.24
C LYS A 476 10.19 5.87 29.54
N ILE A 477 10.34 4.77 30.26
CA ILE A 477 9.25 3.90 30.71
C ILE A 477 9.00 4.17 32.20
N TYR A 478 7.77 4.41 32.61
CA TYR A 478 7.46 4.81 33.98
C TYR A 478 6.09 4.36 34.43
N GLY A 479 6.00 3.95 35.70
CA GLY A 479 4.74 3.76 36.40
C GLY A 479 4.66 4.66 37.62
N ASN A 480 3.63 4.49 38.45
CA ASN A 480 3.42 5.33 39.64
C ASN A 480 4.60 5.30 40.64
N LYS A 481 5.41 4.24 40.63
CA LYS A 481 6.46 4.00 41.62
C LYS A 481 7.83 3.67 41.02
N PHE A 482 7.99 3.75 39.69
CA PHE A 482 9.26 3.43 39.04
C PHE A 482 9.49 4.24 37.77
N THR A 483 10.75 4.32 37.34
CA THR A 483 11.16 4.90 36.05
C THR A 483 12.37 4.14 35.52
N ILE A 484 12.41 3.96 34.20
CA ILE A 484 13.43 3.27 33.43
C ILE A 484 13.74 4.14 32.20
N ASN A 485 15.01 4.48 31.99
CA ASN A 485 15.48 5.21 30.82
C ASN A 485 16.32 4.27 29.94
N TYR A 486 15.99 4.19 28.67
CA TYR A 486 16.59 3.27 27.71
C TYR A 486 17.01 3.99 26.43
N ASP A 487 18.27 3.81 26.04
CA ASP A 487 18.83 4.26 24.76
C ASP A 487 18.61 3.16 23.72
N VAL A 488 17.65 3.40 22.81
CA VAL A 488 17.23 2.44 21.78
C VAL A 488 18.35 2.20 20.76
N ASP A 489 19.15 3.21 20.47
CA ASP A 489 20.23 3.12 19.48
C ASP A 489 21.38 2.26 20.00
N LYS A 490 21.79 2.50 21.25
CA LYS A 490 22.84 1.73 21.91
C LYS A 490 22.36 0.40 22.46
N LYS A 491 21.05 0.18 22.50
CA LYS A 491 20.37 -0.95 23.16
C LYS A 491 20.74 -1.08 24.63
N LYS A 492 20.82 0.04 25.36
CA LYS A 492 21.28 0.07 26.77
C LYS A 492 20.27 0.73 27.70
N LEU A 493 20.10 0.12 28.87
CA LEU A 493 19.50 0.76 30.03
C LEU A 493 20.48 1.81 30.57
N THR A 494 20.14 3.08 30.46
CA THR A 494 20.99 4.18 30.95
C THR A 494 20.91 4.29 32.46
N ASP A 495 19.68 4.33 32.97
CA ASP A 495 19.37 4.36 34.39
C ASP A 495 17.93 3.92 34.66
N GLY A 496 17.65 3.57 35.91
CA GLY A 496 16.30 3.30 36.36
C GLY A 496 16.25 3.12 37.87
N LYS A 497 15.08 3.33 38.46
CA LYS A 497 14.88 3.12 39.89
C LYS A 497 13.41 2.98 40.25
N GLY A 498 13.18 2.40 41.42
CA GLY A 498 11.89 2.36 42.08
C GLY A 498 11.32 0.95 42.11
N LYS A 499 10.00 0.87 42.31
CA LYS A 499 9.29 -0.35 42.60
C LYS A 499 8.28 -0.66 41.50
N ILE A 500 8.52 -1.74 40.75
CA ILE A 500 7.62 -2.25 39.72
C ILE A 500 6.68 -3.27 40.36
N PRO A 501 5.40 -2.94 40.60
CA PRO A 501 4.41 -3.95 40.97
C PRO A 501 4.09 -4.82 39.76
N PHE A 502 3.92 -6.13 39.97
CA PHE A 502 3.47 -7.02 38.91
C PHE A 502 2.63 -8.18 39.45
N GLU A 503 1.70 -8.67 38.63
CA GLU A 503 0.83 -9.79 38.96
C GLU A 503 1.00 -10.94 37.97
N ILE A 504 1.22 -12.13 38.51
CA ILE A 504 1.23 -13.39 37.78
C ILE A 504 0.54 -14.44 38.65
N TYR A 505 -0.34 -15.27 38.07
CA TYR A 505 -1.07 -16.31 38.82
C TYR A 505 -1.71 -15.85 40.15
N HIS A 506 -2.30 -14.66 40.17
CA HIS A 506 -2.94 -14.08 41.36
C HIS A 506 -2.00 -13.80 42.55
N THR A 507 -0.69 -13.69 42.32
CA THR A 507 0.28 -13.25 43.34
C THR A 507 0.51 -11.73 43.27
N GLY A 508 0.67 -11.10 44.44
CA GLY A 508 0.94 -9.66 44.57
C GLY A 508 2.44 -9.43 44.68
N ASN A 509 3.12 -9.23 43.56
CA ASN A 509 4.57 -9.19 43.52
C ASN A 509 5.11 -7.77 43.30
N TYR A 510 6.39 -7.59 43.59
CA TYR A 510 7.12 -6.42 43.12
C TYR A 510 8.61 -6.67 42.95
N LEU A 511 9.23 -5.83 42.11
CA LEU A 511 10.67 -5.66 42.00
C LEU A 511 11.03 -4.23 42.43
N ASP A 512 11.78 -4.10 43.52
CA ASP A 512 12.43 -2.86 43.94
C ASP A 512 13.90 -2.89 43.47
N PHE A 513 14.29 -1.89 42.67
CA PHE A 513 15.58 -1.88 42.00
C PHE A 513 16.18 -0.48 41.87
N THR A 514 17.49 -0.48 41.65
CA THR A 514 18.29 0.64 41.15
C THR A 514 19.13 0.12 40.00
N ALA A 515 19.18 0.86 38.90
CA ALA A 515 19.94 0.46 37.73
C ALA A 515 20.68 1.63 37.11
N LYS A 516 21.87 1.35 36.57
CA LYS A 516 22.68 2.30 35.81
C LYS A 516 23.60 1.53 34.87
N ASP A 517 23.68 1.96 33.62
CA ASP A 517 24.58 1.40 32.61
C ASP A 517 24.49 -0.14 32.54
N ASN A 518 23.27 -0.67 32.33
CA ASN A 518 22.96 -2.11 32.28
C ASN A 518 23.23 -2.92 33.56
N LYS A 519 23.73 -2.30 34.64
CA LYS A 519 23.90 -2.94 35.95
C LYS A 519 22.68 -2.67 36.80
N ILE A 520 22.12 -3.72 37.40
CA ILE A 520 20.91 -3.68 38.20
C ILE A 520 21.24 -4.19 39.60
N GLU A 521 20.98 -3.36 40.60
CA GLU A 521 20.87 -3.77 41.99
C GLU A 521 19.40 -4.08 42.28
N ILE A 522 19.13 -5.34 42.61
CA ILE A 522 17.83 -5.83 43.06
C ILE A 522 17.82 -5.67 44.57
N LYS A 523 17.25 -4.57 45.04
CA LYS A 523 17.08 -4.30 46.48
C LYS A 523 16.14 -5.32 47.10
N GLU A 524 15.06 -5.63 46.37
CA GLU A 524 14.09 -6.63 46.78
C GLU A 524 13.18 -7.07 45.63
N LEU A 525 13.29 -8.33 45.22
CA LEU A 525 12.27 -9.02 44.44
C LEU A 525 11.40 -9.81 45.43
N LYS A 526 10.15 -9.41 45.61
CA LYS A 526 9.21 -10.09 46.51
C LYS A 526 8.09 -10.75 45.72
N LEU A 527 7.93 -12.05 45.95
CA LEU A 527 6.77 -12.82 45.51
C LEU A 527 5.92 -13.15 46.74
N ALA A 528 4.63 -12.80 46.70
CA ALA A 528 3.73 -13.02 47.82
C ALA A 528 2.34 -13.42 47.35
N ASP A 529 1.72 -14.37 48.06
CA ASP A 529 0.32 -14.70 47.85
C ASP A 529 -0.56 -13.50 48.24
N LYS A 530 -1.56 -13.16 47.42
CA LYS A 530 -2.51 -12.09 47.74
C LYS A 530 -3.36 -12.41 48.97
N SER A 531 -3.67 -13.68 49.19
CA SER A 531 -4.52 -14.18 50.27
C SER A 531 -3.78 -14.36 51.59
N ASN A 532 -2.49 -14.70 51.55
CA ASN A 532 -1.66 -14.88 52.74
C ASN A 532 -0.32 -14.14 52.62
N LYS A 533 -0.28 -12.94 53.19
CA LYS A 533 0.90 -12.05 53.18
C LYS A 533 2.11 -12.59 53.94
N ASN A 534 1.94 -13.65 54.75
CA ASN A 534 3.05 -14.28 55.48
C ASN A 534 3.86 -15.23 54.57
N ASN A 535 3.26 -15.72 53.49
CA ASN A 535 3.91 -16.57 52.50
C ASN A 535 4.71 -15.68 51.54
N THR A 536 6.02 -15.61 51.75
CA THR A 536 6.86 -14.68 50.99
C THR A 536 8.15 -15.35 50.53
N PHE A 537 8.46 -15.15 49.25
CA PHE A 537 9.78 -15.39 48.70
C PHE A 537 10.43 -14.05 48.38
N ILE A 538 11.65 -13.86 48.87
CA ILE A 538 12.42 -12.63 48.70
C ILE A 538 13.76 -12.96 48.06
N ALA A 539 14.14 -12.22 47.02
CA ALA A 539 15.48 -12.29 46.44
C ALA A 539 16.14 -10.90 46.38
N LYS A 540 17.44 -10.84 46.66
CA LYS A 540 18.24 -9.61 46.70
C LYS A 540 19.61 -9.86 46.08
N GLY A 541 20.16 -8.88 45.37
CA GLY A 541 21.51 -8.99 44.81
C GLY A 541 21.70 -8.14 43.57
N ASN A 542 22.53 -8.60 42.64
CA ASN A 542 22.92 -7.80 41.47
C ASN A 542 22.84 -8.61 40.18
N ALA A 543 22.56 -7.92 39.07
CA ALA A 543 22.57 -8.46 37.72
C ALA A 543 23.26 -7.48 36.75
N ASN A 544 23.92 -8.02 35.73
CA ASN A 544 24.53 -7.25 34.64
C ASN A 544 23.95 -7.72 33.31
N LEU A 545 23.22 -6.82 32.63
CA LEU A 545 22.58 -7.12 31.36
C LEU A 545 23.57 -7.23 30.18
N ASP A 546 24.78 -6.68 30.29
CA ASP A 546 25.78 -6.74 29.20
C ASP A 546 26.31 -8.17 28.98
N ASN A 547 26.43 -8.95 30.05
CA ASN A 547 27.02 -10.29 30.02
C ASN A 547 26.13 -11.39 30.62
N GLY A 548 24.93 -11.04 31.10
CA GLY A 548 23.98 -11.98 31.70
C GLY A 548 24.42 -12.55 33.07
N GLU A 549 25.45 -11.96 33.69
CA GLU A 549 25.91 -12.38 35.02
C GLU A 549 24.99 -11.85 36.12
N PHE A 550 24.76 -12.66 37.15
CA PHE A 550 23.99 -12.25 38.32
C PHE A 550 24.41 -13.01 39.58
N SER A 551 24.08 -12.45 40.73
CA SER A 551 24.27 -13.06 42.04
C SER A 551 23.12 -12.63 42.94
N LEU A 552 22.28 -13.59 43.33
CA LEU A 552 21.07 -13.35 44.12
C LEU A 552 21.08 -14.24 45.36
N ASN A 553 20.93 -13.63 46.52
CA ASN A 553 20.54 -14.33 47.73
C ASN A 553 19.02 -14.40 47.76
N TYR A 554 18.46 -15.56 48.11
CA TYR A 554 17.03 -15.73 48.25
C TYR A 554 16.66 -16.32 49.62
N GLU A 555 15.45 -16.02 50.06
CA GLU A 555 14.86 -16.50 51.31
C GLU A 555 13.36 -16.75 51.07
N GLY A 556 12.90 -17.97 51.37
CA GLY A 556 11.49 -18.35 51.38
C GLY A 556 11.02 -18.53 52.82
N LYS A 557 9.87 -17.92 53.16
CA LYS A 557 9.20 -18.06 54.46
C LYS A 557 7.73 -18.39 54.24
N ALA A 558 7.33 -19.54 54.79
CA ALA A 558 6.04 -20.17 54.60
C ALA A 558 5.59 -20.20 53.13
N THR A 559 6.51 -20.36 52.16
CA THR A 559 6.13 -20.19 50.75
C THR A 559 5.35 -21.41 50.30
N SER A 560 4.03 -21.29 50.13
CA SER A 560 3.20 -22.39 49.63
C SER A 560 2.58 -22.05 48.29
N ILE A 561 2.64 -22.99 47.35
CA ILE A 561 1.97 -22.94 46.06
C ILE A 561 1.00 -24.12 46.01
N LYS A 562 -0.28 -23.81 45.81
CA LYS A 562 -1.34 -24.80 45.59
C LYS A 562 -1.82 -24.71 44.14
N ARG A 563 -1.83 -25.83 43.43
CA ARG A 563 -2.26 -25.94 42.03
C ARG A 563 -3.10 -27.18 41.82
N LYS A 564 -4.17 -27.07 41.04
CA LYS A 564 -4.94 -28.25 40.64
C LYS A 564 -4.22 -28.98 39.51
N VAL A 565 -3.97 -30.28 39.67
CA VAL A 565 -3.35 -31.16 38.66
C VAL A 565 -4.25 -32.37 38.46
N LYS A 566 -5.01 -32.38 37.36
CA LYS A 566 -6.15 -33.28 37.13
C LYS A 566 -7.23 -33.08 38.20
N GLU A 567 -7.52 -34.11 38.98
CA GLU A 567 -8.56 -34.08 40.01
C GLU A 567 -8.03 -33.68 41.39
N ASN A 568 -6.70 -33.75 41.60
CA ASN A 568 -6.07 -33.54 42.90
C ASN A 568 -5.32 -32.20 42.98
N ASP A 569 -5.20 -31.68 44.19
CA ASP A 569 -4.36 -30.52 44.47
C ASP A 569 -2.90 -30.95 44.66
N LEU A 570 -2.00 -30.31 43.92
CA LEU A 570 -0.56 -30.30 44.18
C LEU A 570 -0.25 -29.13 45.12
N ILE A 571 0.26 -29.44 46.31
CA ILE A 571 0.70 -28.44 47.29
C ILE A 571 2.21 -28.58 47.46
N LEU A 572 2.93 -27.50 47.16
CA LEU A 572 4.36 -27.37 47.39
C LEU A 572 4.59 -26.30 48.44
N SER A 573 5.27 -26.62 49.54
CA SER A 573 5.63 -25.66 50.58
C SER A 573 7.13 -25.63 50.78
N PHE A 574 7.72 -24.43 50.83
CA PHE A 574 9.16 -24.20 50.93
C PHE A 574 9.49 -23.11 51.94
N ASP A 575 10.39 -23.48 52.86
CA ASP A 575 11.08 -22.61 53.81
C ASP A 575 12.58 -22.87 53.69
N GLY A 576 13.36 -21.82 53.51
CA GLY A 576 14.80 -21.95 53.38
C GLY A 576 15.46 -20.73 52.78
N LYS A 577 16.79 -20.80 52.66
CA LYS A 577 17.60 -19.70 52.14
C LYS A 577 18.76 -20.22 51.34
N GLY A 578 19.23 -19.42 50.40
CA GLY A 578 20.46 -19.73 49.67
C GLY A 578 20.84 -18.66 48.69
N LYS A 579 21.67 -19.07 47.74
CA LYS A 579 22.26 -18.19 46.75
C LYS A 579 22.19 -18.85 45.38
N ILE A 580 21.94 -18.05 44.35
CA ILE A 580 22.02 -18.45 42.95
C ILE A 580 22.87 -17.43 42.21
N GLU A 581 23.82 -17.92 41.41
CA GLU A 581 24.75 -17.07 40.68
C GLU A 581 24.93 -17.59 39.25
N ASN A 582 25.05 -16.68 38.30
CA ASN A 582 25.58 -16.96 36.98
C ASN A 582 26.83 -16.12 36.77
N LYS A 583 27.98 -16.78 36.57
CA LYS A 583 29.25 -16.11 36.30
C LYS A 583 29.96 -16.83 35.17
N LYS A 584 30.38 -16.10 34.12
CA LYS A 584 31.00 -16.68 32.92
C LYS A 584 30.21 -17.88 32.35
N ASN A 585 28.88 -17.78 32.27
CA ASN A 585 27.96 -18.84 31.81
C ASN A 585 27.96 -20.13 32.66
N ILE A 586 28.42 -20.06 33.90
CA ILE A 586 28.32 -21.14 34.88
C ILE A 586 27.23 -20.75 35.88
N LEU A 587 26.13 -21.50 35.87
CA LEU A 587 25.02 -21.32 36.81
C LEU A 587 25.27 -22.19 38.04
N THR A 588 25.40 -21.58 39.21
CA THR A 588 25.51 -22.29 40.49
C THR A 588 24.37 -21.90 41.41
N SER A 589 23.93 -22.83 42.26
CA SER A 589 23.07 -22.52 43.38
C SER A 589 23.42 -23.38 44.57
N GLN A 590 23.35 -22.82 45.76
CA GLN A 590 23.54 -23.56 47.01
C GLN A 590 22.64 -22.98 48.07
N GLY A 591 22.14 -23.82 48.97
CA GLY A 591 21.23 -23.36 50.00
C GLY A 591 20.92 -24.40 51.07
N ASN A 592 20.22 -23.90 52.08
CA ASN A 592 19.68 -24.67 53.19
C ASN A 592 18.16 -24.72 53.02
N ILE A 593 17.62 -25.93 53.13
CA ILE A 593 16.20 -26.23 53.16
C ILE A 593 15.84 -26.41 54.63
N GLU A 594 15.03 -25.50 55.17
CA GLU A 594 14.51 -25.63 56.54
C GLU A 594 13.27 -26.55 56.53
N ASN A 595 12.41 -26.40 55.52
CA ASN A 595 11.26 -27.25 55.30
C ASN A 595 10.85 -27.21 53.83
N LEU A 596 10.92 -28.35 53.15
CA LEU A 596 10.29 -28.56 51.85
C LEU A 596 9.27 -29.69 52.00
N SER A 597 8.02 -29.41 51.68
CA SER A 597 6.92 -30.38 51.73
C SER A 597 6.17 -30.42 50.40
N LEU A 598 5.76 -31.60 50.00
CA LEU A 598 5.07 -31.88 48.73
C LEU A 598 3.86 -32.77 49.00
N GLU A 599 2.67 -32.36 48.57
CA GLU A 599 1.44 -33.13 48.66
C GLU A 599 0.80 -33.23 47.28
N TYR A 600 0.49 -34.45 46.83
CA TYR A 600 -0.27 -34.72 45.62
C TYR A 600 -1.10 -36.01 45.81
N ILE A 601 -0.68 -37.13 45.20
CA ILE A 601 -1.22 -38.46 45.49
C ILE A 601 -0.63 -39.06 46.77
N GLY A 602 0.53 -38.56 47.19
CA GLY A 602 1.20 -38.88 48.44
C GLY A 602 1.75 -37.60 49.05
N LYS A 603 2.18 -37.68 50.29
CA LYS A 603 2.62 -36.55 51.10
C LYS A 603 4.05 -36.76 51.57
N ILE A 604 4.97 -35.91 51.14
CA ILE A 604 6.33 -35.84 51.67
C ILE A 604 6.38 -34.62 52.59
N GLU A 605 6.65 -34.83 53.86
CA GLU A 605 6.68 -33.74 54.85
C GLU A 605 8.10 -33.45 55.33
N LYS A 606 8.41 -32.15 55.40
CA LYS A 606 9.59 -31.58 56.06
C LYS A 606 10.91 -32.18 55.62
N ILE A 607 11.16 -32.16 54.31
CA ILE A 607 12.52 -32.32 53.80
C ILE A 607 13.36 -31.15 54.35
N ASN A 608 14.46 -31.44 55.03
CA ASN A 608 15.36 -30.44 55.58
C ASN A 608 16.82 -30.86 55.33
N GLY A 609 17.71 -29.89 55.14
CA GLY A 609 19.13 -30.16 54.87
C GLY A 609 19.73 -29.15 53.90
N THR A 610 20.67 -29.59 53.08
CA THR A 610 21.39 -28.72 52.15
C THR A 610 21.36 -29.25 50.73
N TYR A 611 21.51 -28.33 49.78
CA TYR A 611 21.65 -28.68 48.38
C TYR A 611 22.69 -27.80 47.69
N ASN A 612 23.34 -28.37 46.68
CA ASN A 612 24.24 -27.67 45.77
C ASN A 612 23.91 -28.06 44.33
N PHE A 613 23.87 -27.10 43.44
CA PHE A 613 23.57 -27.24 42.02
C PHE A 613 24.62 -26.47 41.21
N LYS A 614 25.06 -27.06 40.10
CA LYS A 614 25.96 -26.43 39.14
C LYS A 614 25.61 -26.87 37.73
N LYS A 615 25.58 -25.93 36.80
CA LYS A 615 25.38 -26.18 35.37
C LYS A 615 26.44 -25.49 34.54
N VAL A 616 27.07 -26.24 33.64
CA VAL A 616 28.06 -25.77 32.67
C VAL A 616 27.65 -26.28 31.29
N GLY A 617 27.15 -25.41 30.41
CA GLY A 617 26.63 -25.85 29.11
C GLY A 617 25.48 -26.84 29.26
N LYS A 618 25.68 -28.09 28.78
CA LYS A 618 24.71 -29.19 28.92
C LYS A 618 24.89 -30.00 30.21
N ASP A 619 26.05 -29.88 30.85
CA ASP A 619 26.39 -30.67 32.04
C ASP A 619 25.72 -30.08 33.27
N ILE A 620 25.05 -30.94 34.04
CA ILE A 620 24.34 -30.58 35.27
C ILE A 620 24.88 -31.48 36.39
N GLU A 621 25.24 -30.84 37.50
CA GLU A 621 25.62 -31.47 38.75
C GLU A 621 24.66 -31.01 39.84
N ALA A 622 24.09 -31.94 40.58
CA ALA A 622 23.25 -31.63 41.74
C ALA A 622 23.61 -32.55 42.91
N ASN A 623 23.65 -31.99 44.11
CA ASN A 623 23.88 -32.72 45.35
C ASN A 623 22.78 -32.33 46.32
N LEU A 624 22.12 -33.33 46.88
CA LEU A 624 21.09 -33.19 47.90
C LEU A 624 21.53 -34.00 49.11
N ASN A 625 21.64 -33.34 50.27
CA ASN A 625 21.93 -34.00 51.54
C ASN A 625 20.87 -33.57 52.55
N THR A 626 19.86 -34.42 52.72
CA THR A 626 18.63 -34.06 53.41
C THR A 626 18.12 -35.18 54.30
N LYS A 627 17.21 -34.82 55.20
CA LYS A 627 16.36 -35.73 55.95
C LYS A 627 14.91 -35.44 55.60
N ILE A 628 14.08 -36.46 55.62
CA ILE A 628 12.65 -36.38 55.36
C ILE A 628 11.93 -36.81 56.64
N ALA A 629 11.05 -35.96 57.18
CA ALA A 629 10.33 -36.31 58.40
C ALA A 629 9.33 -37.44 58.13
N SER A 630 8.57 -37.34 57.03
CA SER A 630 7.62 -38.39 56.66
C SER A 630 7.39 -38.50 55.16
N ILE A 631 7.04 -39.72 54.73
CA ILE A 631 6.50 -40.02 53.40
C ILE A 631 5.23 -40.82 53.61
N GLY A 632 4.09 -40.26 53.21
CA GLY A 632 2.76 -40.85 53.33
C GLY A 632 2.11 -41.13 51.98
N TYR A 633 1.30 -42.18 51.94
CA TYR A 633 0.45 -42.52 50.81
C TYR A 633 -0.78 -43.27 51.34
N ASP A 634 -1.98 -42.79 51.03
CA ASP A 634 -3.24 -43.30 51.59
C ASP A 634 -3.19 -43.39 53.13
N LYS A 635 -3.46 -44.55 53.74
CA LYS A 635 -3.40 -44.78 55.19
C LYS A 635 -1.99 -45.09 55.72
N TYR A 636 -0.98 -45.07 54.87
CA TYR A 636 0.38 -45.45 55.21
C TYR A 636 1.30 -44.24 55.36
N LYS A 637 2.17 -44.25 56.37
CA LYS A 637 3.17 -43.22 56.64
C LYS A 637 4.46 -43.85 57.13
N PHE A 638 5.55 -43.55 56.44
CA PHE A 638 6.90 -43.90 56.85
C PHE A 638 7.60 -42.65 57.39
N GLU A 639 8.35 -42.81 58.48
CA GLU A 639 8.99 -41.68 59.16
C GLU A 639 10.52 -41.75 59.10
N ASN A 640 11.15 -40.59 59.25
CA ASN A 640 12.57 -40.38 59.52
C ASN A 640 13.51 -40.99 58.47
N PHE A 641 13.43 -40.53 57.22
CA PHE A 641 14.39 -40.92 56.20
C PHE A 641 15.61 -40.02 56.15
N ASN A 642 16.77 -40.60 55.91
CA ASN A 642 17.89 -39.90 55.28
C ASN A 642 17.72 -39.95 53.76
N LEU A 643 18.06 -38.87 53.07
CA LEU A 643 18.09 -38.77 51.61
C LEU A 643 19.35 -38.05 51.16
N VAL A 644 20.30 -38.81 50.63
CA VAL A 644 21.53 -38.34 50.02
C VAL A 644 21.56 -38.75 48.55
N VAL A 645 21.42 -37.76 47.66
CA VAL A 645 21.38 -37.98 46.21
C VAL A 645 22.41 -37.10 45.52
N ASN A 646 23.12 -37.69 44.56
CA ASN A 646 23.98 -36.96 43.63
C ASN A 646 23.46 -37.18 42.22
N TYR A 647 23.45 -36.12 41.42
CA TYR A 647 23.28 -36.18 39.98
C TYR A 647 24.54 -35.62 39.32
N SER A 648 25.16 -36.39 38.43
CA SER A 648 26.32 -35.96 37.64
C SER A 648 26.48 -36.88 36.43
N GLY A 649 26.90 -36.35 35.28
CA GLY A 649 27.20 -37.13 34.08
C GLY A 649 26.04 -38.04 33.62
N ASN A 650 24.80 -37.54 33.63
CA ASN A 650 23.57 -38.30 33.32
C ASN A 650 23.33 -39.52 34.23
N GLN A 651 23.88 -39.51 35.44
CA GLN A 651 23.65 -40.55 36.44
C GLN A 651 23.02 -39.95 37.71
N VAL A 652 21.97 -40.60 38.20
CA VAL A 652 21.38 -40.34 39.52
C VAL A 652 21.89 -41.40 40.48
N LYS A 653 22.66 -40.98 41.48
CA LYS A 653 23.22 -41.82 42.54
C LYS A 653 22.52 -41.55 43.87
N ILE A 654 21.64 -42.45 44.28
CA ILE A 654 21.05 -42.49 45.62
C ILE A 654 22.07 -43.16 46.54
N LYS A 655 22.84 -42.36 47.28
CA LYS A 655 23.87 -42.84 48.22
C LYS A 655 23.26 -43.38 49.51
N ASP A 656 22.16 -42.77 49.92
CA ASP A 656 21.42 -43.15 51.11
C ASP A 656 19.96 -42.72 50.96
N PHE A 657 19.05 -43.67 50.88
CA PHE A 657 17.63 -43.45 51.13
C PHE A 657 17.17 -44.48 52.15
N SER A 658 17.20 -44.13 53.43
CA SER A 658 17.00 -45.11 54.49
C SER A 658 16.27 -44.55 55.70
N ASN A 659 15.50 -45.42 56.36
CA ASN A 659 15.03 -45.26 57.72
C ASN A 659 15.28 -46.55 58.51
N ASN A 660 14.69 -46.68 59.71
CA ASN A 660 14.87 -47.88 60.54
C ASN A 660 14.29 -49.18 59.95
N LEU A 661 13.41 -49.08 58.94
CA LEU A 661 12.66 -50.19 58.36
C LEU A 661 13.22 -50.63 57.00
N ILE A 662 13.56 -49.66 56.15
CA ILE A 662 13.98 -49.88 54.77
C ILE A 662 15.22 -49.05 54.44
N SER A 663 16.09 -49.57 53.57
CA SER A 663 17.20 -48.82 53.00
C SER A 663 17.35 -49.12 51.51
N LEU A 664 17.56 -48.08 50.71
CA LEU A 664 17.81 -48.13 49.28
C LEU A 664 19.12 -47.41 48.96
N LYS A 665 19.96 -48.07 48.17
CA LYS A 665 21.05 -47.44 47.42
C LYS A 665 20.86 -47.78 45.97
N ALA A 666 20.98 -46.79 45.09
CA ALA A 666 20.77 -47.02 43.66
C ALA A 666 21.64 -46.11 42.81
N ASP A 667 22.07 -46.65 41.67
CA ASP A 667 22.72 -45.92 40.59
C ASP A 667 21.82 -46.08 39.35
N TYR A 668 21.23 -44.97 38.89
CA TYR A 668 20.37 -44.92 37.70
C TYR A 668 21.05 -44.12 36.59
N ASN A 669 21.22 -44.73 35.42
CA ASN A 669 21.76 -44.08 34.24
C ASN A 669 20.61 -43.61 33.36
N VAL A 670 20.50 -42.28 33.17
CA VAL A 670 19.37 -41.65 32.45
C VAL A 670 19.37 -42.02 30.97
N ASP A 671 20.54 -42.11 30.33
CA ASP A 671 20.65 -42.35 28.89
C ASP A 671 20.26 -43.78 28.50
N SER A 672 20.74 -44.76 29.28
CA SER A 672 20.43 -46.18 29.07
C SER A 672 19.14 -46.64 29.74
N GLN A 673 18.54 -45.79 30.60
CA GLN A 673 17.37 -46.11 31.42
C GLN A 673 17.58 -47.36 32.31
N LYS A 674 18.82 -47.63 32.72
CA LYS A 674 19.19 -48.79 33.56
C LYS A 674 19.35 -48.36 35.02
N ILE A 675 18.81 -49.16 35.93
CA ILE A 675 18.99 -49.00 37.38
C ILE A 675 19.75 -50.21 37.95
N ASN A 676 20.75 -49.93 38.78
CA ASN A 676 21.34 -50.91 39.69
C ASN A 676 21.00 -50.49 41.12
N SER A 677 20.23 -51.29 41.83
CA SER A 677 19.73 -50.95 43.16
C SER A 677 19.91 -52.08 44.15
N ASN A 678 20.28 -51.72 45.38
CA ASN A 678 20.29 -52.60 46.53
C ASN A 678 19.23 -52.11 47.53
N VAL A 679 18.26 -52.96 47.82
CA VAL A 679 17.17 -52.70 48.76
C VAL A 679 17.29 -53.68 49.92
N SER A 680 17.31 -53.16 51.14
CA SER A 680 17.20 -53.95 52.37
C SER A 680 15.92 -53.58 53.09
N ILE A 681 15.20 -54.60 53.56
CA ILE A 681 13.98 -54.44 54.37
C ILE A 681 14.25 -55.19 55.68
N ASN A 682 14.38 -54.44 56.79
CA ASN A 682 14.61 -55.02 58.10
C ASN A 682 13.30 -55.58 58.69
N ARG A 683 12.23 -54.80 58.62
CA ARG A 683 10.89 -55.15 59.11
C ARG A 683 9.84 -54.29 58.42
N LEU A 684 8.73 -54.89 57.98
CA LEU A 684 7.59 -54.16 57.42
C LEU A 684 6.29 -54.83 57.85
N THR A 685 5.58 -54.23 58.80
CA THR A 685 4.25 -54.67 59.23
C THR A 685 3.27 -53.52 59.15
N ASN A 686 1.96 -53.82 59.10
CA ASN A 686 0.94 -52.77 59.15
C ASN A 686 1.12 -51.86 60.38
N LYS A 687 1.52 -52.39 61.55
CA LYS A 687 1.78 -51.58 62.75
C LYS A 687 2.93 -50.58 62.59
N ASP A 688 3.88 -50.85 61.69
CA ASP A 688 5.05 -49.99 61.47
C ASP A 688 4.76 -48.79 60.57
N VAL A 689 3.67 -48.84 59.79
CA VAL A 689 3.38 -47.86 58.73
C VAL A 689 1.96 -47.31 58.76
N TYR A 690 1.05 -47.76 59.64
CA TYR A 690 -0.32 -47.25 59.70
C TYR A 690 -0.39 -45.87 60.36
N LEU A 691 -1.16 -44.94 59.78
CA LEU A 691 -1.57 -43.70 60.45
C LEU A 691 -2.49 -44.05 61.63
N SER A 692 -2.01 -43.91 62.86
CA SER A 692 -2.84 -43.93 64.07
C SER A 692 -3.73 -42.70 64.16
#